data_AF-A0A4V2VY94-F1
#
_entry.id   AF-A0A4V2VY94-F1
#
_cell.length_a   1.000
_cell.length_b   1.000
_cell.length_c   1.000
_cell.angle_alpha   90.00
_cell.angle_beta   90.00
_cell.angle_gamma   90.00
#
_symmetry.space_group_name_H-M   'P 1'
#
loop_
_entity.id
_entity.type
_entity.pdbx_description
1 polymer ?
#
loop_
_entity_poly.entity_id
_entity_poly.type
_entity_poly.pdbx_seq_one_letter_code
_entity_poly.pdbx_strand_id
1 'polypeptide(L)'
;MAQGRVQVQDLRGENTLRPAPIKSDTFVAPARQSPDNRWASLAQALSGFSSSLGDLSSTMKPSEEDKKKAIWAAQRQMEGLTNEQTKQLADRGELPVFQDKFAQQAANAIAGGTRGLTFANELKDQMTKEFDWDTGDPDAFITDQMNQYLASSAYKDDPNFGQNFMRNATGLRDWAVKFGLERKSQQFVEMKGQSAYDYLSTVFDQQTKLGSDPEKVANLVFSQLPVLGSKGTLGVNEETLETEVLNIARRYADTNPEHALALINRPRKGRDGQDRSFAMDRDKADQIEQIKATAAKAIDRNEEQQARAALNNRNVELFRDGNLEGVEDFTFKTRAGREVTVTKADQLKAAEDEFLRASQDIAKHRREAPTEQMFRELRVFRTQGQKHPGLAKALSNLSDGATVEMLGDPETKDRLMGKLDVYRKLRQESKNSIMAYTKEEDRNFAEAFIQGTDFLNMSDDAALEFALTTTRPLDAFGQEQVTKLRNEIDSELGNLATQKGWFGFDHDSDPTNFSTVKAKVTQLAQKFVVGGVEPKKAVEAASKAVKENMTVHNGTMLDLNGLDVPDQFPEAVDEALAQFIAANPKVVERSGFEPEDLTVVPVGGDVSGGRFKIVDRENVAVALHNDRQEVAVITLKDIRNIWNKKTKDDARVKLREDNFNNSVQQKGFVYAVDTDGSKGWIDPKSREVYEFQYTEKDDAPIWKKTGKRYSRAVVVDDNGGTIFKGFEAGENWGRLRGSDLKAHRERMKKMGDDHDAKAAERRKFWGSILPSIKIGDKVLND
;
A
#
# COMPACT_ATOMS: atom_id res chain seq x y z
N MET A 1 7.49 68.48 16.00
CA MET A 1 7.72 69.14 17.31
C MET A 1 8.38 68.14 18.24
N ALA A 2 9.36 68.63 19.01
CA ALA A 2 10.05 67.99 20.14
C ALA A 2 10.97 66.79 19.86
N GLN A 3 12.24 67.13 19.59
CA GLN A 3 13.40 66.38 20.02
C GLN A 3 13.38 66.21 21.55
N GLY A 4 13.71 65.02 22.04
CA GLY A 4 13.94 64.75 23.46
C GLY A 4 15.26 64.02 23.67
N ARG A 5 16.33 64.79 23.89
CA ARG A 5 17.61 64.30 24.42
C ARG A 5 17.38 63.91 25.89
N VAL A 6 17.85 62.73 26.30
CA VAL A 6 18.09 62.42 27.72
C VAL A 6 19.58 62.19 27.90
N GLN A 7 20.16 63.03 28.74
CA GLN A 7 21.56 63.05 29.16
C GLN A 7 21.88 61.77 29.96
N VAL A 8 23.02 61.16 29.66
CA VAL A 8 23.64 60.16 30.54
C VAL A 8 24.48 60.91 31.56
N GLN A 9 24.24 60.61 32.83
CA GLN A 9 24.86 61.20 33.99
C GLN A 9 26.26 60.63 34.17
N ASP A 10 27.30 61.47 34.05
CA ASP A 10 28.66 61.13 34.44
C ASP A 10 28.73 60.99 35.97
N LEU A 11 29.05 59.78 36.44
CA LEU A 11 29.64 59.57 37.76
C LEU A 11 31.00 58.90 37.60
N ARG A 12 32.01 59.70 37.95
CA ARG A 12 33.41 59.38 38.16
C ARG A 12 33.57 58.39 39.33
N GLY A 13 34.66 57.63 39.30
CA GLY A 13 35.42 57.30 40.51
C GLY A 13 35.38 55.85 40.97
N GLU A 14 36.48 55.15 40.68
CA GLU A 14 37.14 54.18 41.57
C GLU A 14 36.34 52.97 42.06
N ASN A 15 36.58 51.82 41.40
CA ASN A 15 36.85 50.59 42.14
C ASN A 15 37.79 49.71 41.30
N THR A 16 39.08 49.91 41.51
CA THR A 16 40.13 48.97 41.14
C THR A 16 39.95 47.70 41.98
N LEU A 17 39.20 46.73 41.45
CA LEU A 17 39.18 45.38 42.01
C LEU A 17 40.53 44.72 41.69
N ARG A 18 41.46 44.90 42.63
CA ARG A 18 42.67 44.09 42.74
C ARG A 18 42.25 42.63 42.88
N PRO A 19 42.80 41.68 42.10
CA PRO A 19 42.57 40.27 42.39
C PRO A 19 43.17 39.95 43.76
N ALA A 20 42.31 39.57 44.70
CA ALA A 20 42.75 38.91 45.93
C ALA A 20 43.37 37.54 45.54
N PRO A 21 44.54 37.17 46.07
CA PRO A 21 45.17 35.90 45.77
C PRO A 21 44.27 34.76 46.30
N ILE A 22 43.62 34.06 45.38
CA ILE A 22 43.03 32.76 45.68
C ILE A 22 44.21 31.85 46.00
N LYS A 23 44.19 31.24 47.19
CA LYS A 23 45.18 30.25 47.63
C LYS A 23 45.32 29.20 46.54
N SER A 24 46.48 29.20 45.89
CA SER A 24 46.90 28.11 45.03
C SER A 24 46.93 26.85 45.89
N ASP A 25 46.08 25.87 45.56
CA ASP A 25 46.43 24.48 45.84
C ASP A 25 47.68 24.19 45.01
N THR A 26 48.83 24.42 45.64
CA THR A 26 50.13 23.97 45.16
C THR A 26 50.09 22.45 45.11
N PHE A 27 49.74 21.92 43.95
CA PHE A 27 50.12 20.56 43.58
C PHE A 27 51.66 20.55 43.53
N VAL A 28 52.28 20.16 44.64
CA VAL A 28 53.70 19.86 44.69
C VAL A 28 53.87 18.59 43.85
N ALA A 29 54.39 18.75 42.63
CA ALA A 29 54.86 17.60 41.86
C ALA A 29 55.84 16.81 42.75
N PRO A 30 55.74 15.48 42.83
CA PRO A 30 56.72 14.69 43.57
C PRO A 30 58.11 15.06 43.08
N ALA A 31 59.06 15.23 44.01
CA ALA A 31 60.44 15.58 43.69
C ALA A 31 60.92 14.65 42.56
N ARG A 32 61.25 15.23 41.40
CA ARG A 32 61.91 14.49 40.33
C ARG A 32 63.12 13.82 40.97
N GLN A 33 63.20 12.49 40.91
CA GLN A 33 64.43 11.79 41.24
C GLN A 33 65.54 12.46 40.43
N SER A 34 66.61 12.87 41.10
CA SER A 34 67.78 13.43 40.42
C SER A 34 68.16 12.48 39.28
N PRO A 35 68.32 12.97 38.03
CA PRO A 35 68.80 12.13 36.95
C PRO A 35 70.12 11.52 37.39
N ASP A 36 70.17 10.19 37.40
CA ASP A 36 71.29 9.40 37.91
C ASP A 36 72.51 9.64 37.00
N ASN A 37 73.31 10.67 37.33
CA ASN A 37 74.53 11.07 36.64
C ASN A 37 75.70 10.07 36.84
N ARG A 38 75.40 8.80 37.15
CA ARG A 38 76.39 7.78 37.49
C ARG A 38 77.30 7.44 36.32
N TRP A 39 76.81 7.52 35.08
CA TRP A 39 77.60 7.27 33.87
C TRP A 39 78.52 8.45 33.51
N ALA A 40 78.04 9.69 33.67
CA ALA A 40 78.85 10.89 33.47
C ALA A 40 79.94 11.01 34.55
N SER A 41 79.62 10.70 35.82
CA SER A 41 80.61 10.69 36.91
C SER A 41 81.62 9.55 36.77
N LEU A 42 81.22 8.39 36.22
CA LEU A 42 82.14 7.28 35.94
C LEU A 42 83.09 7.59 34.79
N ALA A 43 82.59 8.20 33.70
CA ALA A 43 83.43 8.65 32.58
C ALA A 43 84.44 9.72 33.00
N GLN A 44 84.03 10.64 33.89
CA GLN A 44 84.91 11.67 34.45
C GLN A 44 85.91 11.11 35.48
N ALA A 45 85.54 10.10 36.25
CA ALA A 45 86.43 9.38 37.17
C ALA A 45 87.46 8.50 36.43
N LEU A 46 87.10 7.90 35.29
CA LEU A 46 88.01 7.11 34.45
C LEU A 46 88.96 8.00 33.64
N SER A 47 88.54 9.21 33.25
CA SER A 47 89.42 10.22 32.62
C SER A 47 90.53 10.73 33.56
N GLY A 48 90.37 10.58 34.88
CA GLY A 48 91.35 11.01 35.87
C GLY A 48 92.46 10.00 36.17
N PHE A 49 92.39 8.77 35.64
CA PHE A 49 93.31 7.68 36.03
C PHE A 49 94.46 7.39 35.05
N SER A 50 94.62 8.19 33.99
CA SER A 50 95.70 7.99 33.00
C SER A 50 96.32 9.31 32.53
N SER A 51 96.86 10.08 33.46
CA SER A 51 97.65 11.28 33.17
C SER A 51 99.13 11.15 33.58
N SER A 52 99.61 9.96 33.96
CA SER A 52 100.95 9.79 34.55
C SER A 52 101.94 8.92 33.75
N LEU A 53 101.69 8.58 32.48
CA LEU A 53 102.60 7.70 31.71
C LEU A 53 102.75 8.03 30.21
N GLY A 54 102.47 9.27 29.79
CA GLY A 54 102.60 9.69 28.38
C GLY A 54 103.39 10.96 28.12
N ASP A 55 104.04 11.55 29.13
CA ASP A 55 104.72 12.84 29.02
C ASP A 55 106.18 12.73 28.55
N LEU A 56 106.43 11.84 27.57
CA LEU A 56 107.75 11.64 26.96
C LEU A 56 107.65 11.19 25.49
N SER A 57 106.99 12.00 24.66
CA SER A 57 107.44 12.21 23.28
C SER A 57 107.02 13.59 22.79
N SER A 58 107.99 14.47 22.59
CA SER A 58 107.84 15.85 22.16
C SER A 58 107.65 15.99 20.65
N THR A 59 106.50 16.49 20.20
CA THR A 59 106.36 17.39 19.03
C THR A 59 105.02 18.14 19.06
N MET A 60 105.07 19.47 19.25
CA MET A 60 104.03 20.51 19.10
C MET A 60 102.61 20.28 19.67
N LYS A 61 102.30 20.87 20.84
CA LYS A 61 100.90 21.15 21.25
C LYS A 61 100.46 22.49 20.60
N PRO A 62 99.41 22.52 19.76
CA PRO A 62 98.90 23.77 19.17
C PRO A 62 98.34 24.72 20.26
N SER A 63 98.49 26.03 20.06
CA SER A 63 98.00 27.04 21.00
C SER A 63 96.46 27.03 21.06
N GLU A 64 95.86 27.48 22.18
CA GLU A 64 94.40 27.68 22.31
C GLU A 64 93.80 28.53 21.18
N GLU A 65 94.58 29.47 20.63
CA GLU A 65 94.17 30.30 19.50
C GLU A 65 94.13 29.52 18.17
N ASP A 66 95.06 28.58 17.96
CA ASP A 66 95.10 27.75 16.75
C ASP A 66 93.93 26.76 16.71
N LYS A 67 93.55 26.20 17.87
CA LYS A 67 92.34 25.36 17.99
C LYS A 67 91.08 26.14 17.61
N LYS A 68 90.94 27.39 18.09
CA LYS A 68 89.78 28.24 17.78
C LYS A 68 89.73 28.62 16.29
N LYS A 69 90.88 28.93 15.68
CA LYS A 69 90.96 29.20 14.24
C LYS A 69 90.60 27.97 13.40
N ALA A 70 91.06 26.79 13.80
CA ALA A 70 90.73 25.53 13.12
C ALA A 70 89.23 25.18 13.21
N ILE A 71 88.62 25.34 14.39
CA ILE A 71 87.17 25.13 14.59
C ILE A 71 86.35 26.14 13.75
N TRP A 72 86.76 27.41 13.72
CA TRP A 72 86.07 28.44 12.94
C TRP A 72 86.18 28.22 11.42
N ALA A 73 87.32 27.71 10.94
CA ALA A 73 87.49 27.33 9.53
C ALA A 73 86.57 26.18 9.13
N ALA A 74 86.43 25.16 9.99
CA ALA A 74 85.48 24.06 9.78
C ALA A 74 84.02 24.55 9.80
N GLN A 75 83.68 25.44 10.74
CA GLN A 75 82.35 26.06 10.80
C GLN A 75 82.00 26.80 9.52
N ARG A 76 82.88 27.68 9.01
CA ARG A 76 82.64 28.41 7.76
C ARG A 76 82.43 27.50 6.55
N GLN A 77 83.18 26.41 6.47
CA GLN A 77 83.08 25.48 5.34
C GLN A 77 81.82 24.62 5.43
N MET A 78 81.39 24.25 6.64
CA MET A 78 80.13 23.54 6.88
C MET A 78 78.91 24.46 6.74
N GLU A 79 79.01 25.74 7.11
CA GLU A 79 77.96 26.77 6.93
C GLU A 79 77.67 27.06 5.44
N GLY A 80 78.60 26.75 4.54
CA GLY A 80 78.40 26.84 3.09
C GLY A 80 77.55 25.73 2.48
N LEU A 81 77.19 24.69 3.26
CA LEU A 81 76.35 23.57 2.82
C LEU A 81 74.91 23.77 3.30
N THR A 82 73.93 23.44 2.45
CA THR A 82 72.53 23.38 2.92
C THR A 82 72.33 22.16 3.83
N ASN A 83 71.31 22.20 4.71
CA ASN A 83 70.99 21.06 5.59
C ASN A 83 70.78 19.74 4.81
N GLU A 84 70.22 19.79 3.60
CA GLU A 84 70.08 18.63 2.71
C GLU A 84 71.41 18.15 2.13
N GLN A 85 72.30 19.07 1.75
CA GLN A 85 73.63 18.72 1.28
C GLN A 85 74.46 18.10 2.40
N THR A 86 74.43 18.68 3.61
CA THR A 86 75.09 18.11 4.79
C THR A 86 74.53 16.73 5.14
N LYS A 87 73.21 16.53 5.01
CA LYS A 87 72.57 15.21 5.16
C LYS A 87 73.11 14.20 4.14
N GLN A 88 73.10 14.54 2.86
CA GLN A 88 73.58 13.64 1.80
C GLN A 88 75.06 13.27 1.97
N LEU A 89 75.89 14.24 2.35
CA LEU A 89 77.32 14.00 2.61
C LEU A 89 77.54 13.16 3.87
N ALA A 90 76.75 13.39 4.93
CA ALA A 90 76.80 12.59 6.15
C ALA A 90 76.35 11.14 5.90
N ASP A 91 75.27 10.93 5.14
CA ASP A 91 74.74 9.58 4.83
C ASP A 91 75.70 8.81 3.89
N ARG A 92 76.45 9.49 3.02
CA ARG A 92 77.46 8.88 2.13
C ARG A 92 78.85 8.70 2.76
N GLY A 93 79.10 9.27 3.95
CA GLY A 93 80.43 9.28 4.55
C GLY A 93 81.42 10.23 3.87
N GLU A 94 80.93 11.23 3.14
CA GLU A 94 81.71 12.15 2.29
C GLU A 94 81.84 13.56 2.91
N LEU A 95 81.79 13.68 4.24
CA LEU A 95 82.02 14.97 4.90
C LEU A 95 83.42 15.55 4.56
N PRO A 96 83.56 16.88 4.48
CA PRO A 96 84.86 17.51 4.24
C PRO A 96 85.92 17.02 5.22
N VAL A 97 87.07 16.56 4.70
CA VAL A 97 88.20 16.07 5.49
C VAL A 97 89.16 17.21 5.77
N PHE A 98 89.41 17.49 7.04
CA PHE A 98 90.33 18.52 7.51
C PHE A 98 91.63 17.87 7.99
N GLN A 99 92.77 18.49 7.66
CA GLN A 99 94.08 18.05 8.17
C GLN A 99 94.21 18.27 9.69
N ASP A 100 93.51 19.26 10.23
CA ASP A 100 93.47 19.55 11.67
C ASP A 100 92.40 18.69 12.38
N LYS A 101 92.81 18.03 13.47
CA LYS A 101 91.95 17.14 14.25
C LYS A 101 90.76 17.88 14.90
N PHE A 102 90.95 19.11 15.37
CA PHE A 102 89.88 19.90 16.00
C PHE A 102 88.89 20.44 14.96
N ALA A 103 89.37 20.82 13.78
CA ALA A 103 88.53 21.15 12.63
C ALA A 103 87.64 19.95 12.22
N GLN A 104 88.21 18.75 12.13
CA GLN A 104 87.45 17.54 11.81
C GLN A 104 86.39 17.21 12.86
N GLN A 105 86.73 17.31 14.15
CA GLN A 105 85.78 17.09 15.25
C GLN A 105 84.62 18.09 15.22
N ALA A 106 84.89 19.36 14.92
CA ALA A 106 83.86 20.39 14.78
C ALA A 106 82.95 20.12 13.57
N ALA A 107 83.52 19.74 12.42
CA ALA A 107 82.75 19.39 11.22
C ALA A 107 81.84 18.19 11.47
N ASN A 108 82.35 17.13 12.12
CA ASN A 108 81.58 15.94 12.45
C ASN A 108 80.49 16.23 13.50
N ALA A 109 80.75 17.13 14.46
CA ALA A 109 79.75 17.61 15.42
C ALA A 109 78.61 18.40 14.74
N ILE A 110 78.93 19.29 13.80
CA ILE A 110 77.94 20.05 13.03
C ILE A 110 77.10 19.11 12.15
N ALA A 111 77.75 18.20 11.43
CA ALA A 111 77.07 17.22 10.60
C ALA A 111 76.15 16.31 11.43
N GLY A 112 76.63 15.81 12.58
CA GLY A 112 75.85 15.02 13.51
C GLY A 112 74.63 15.80 14.03
N GLY A 113 74.81 17.07 14.40
CA GLY A 113 73.72 17.93 14.86
C GLY A 113 72.65 18.19 13.79
N THR A 114 73.06 18.57 12.58
CA THR A 114 72.15 18.80 11.45
C THR A 114 71.41 17.52 11.06
N ARG A 115 72.10 16.37 11.06
CA ARG A 115 71.46 15.10 10.77
C ARG A 115 70.49 14.67 11.86
N GLY A 116 70.82 14.87 13.13
CA GLY A 116 69.92 14.60 14.25
C GLY A 116 68.62 15.40 14.17
N LEU A 117 68.70 16.67 13.74
CA LEU A 117 67.52 17.52 13.52
C LEU A 117 66.64 17.04 12.36
N THR A 118 67.26 16.73 11.21
CA THR A 118 66.51 16.23 10.04
C THR A 118 65.88 14.86 10.32
N PHE A 119 66.61 13.97 10.98
CA PHE A 119 66.11 12.67 11.43
C PHE A 119 64.91 12.81 12.38
N ALA A 120 64.97 13.73 13.35
CA ALA A 120 63.85 13.99 14.24
C ALA A 120 62.60 14.45 13.48
N ASN A 121 62.74 15.33 12.48
CA ASN A 121 61.60 15.76 11.66
C ASN A 121 61.03 14.63 10.80
N GLU A 122 61.89 13.80 10.19
CA GLU A 122 61.47 12.63 9.39
C GLU A 122 60.70 11.62 10.25
N LEU A 123 61.25 11.29 11.42
CA LEU A 123 60.65 10.34 12.34
C LEU A 123 59.36 10.89 12.97
N LYS A 124 59.27 12.21 13.20
CA LYS A 124 58.03 12.88 13.61
C LYS A 124 56.90 12.67 12.60
N ASP A 125 57.19 12.88 11.32
CA ASP A 125 56.20 12.71 10.26
C ASP A 125 55.77 11.24 10.13
N GLN A 126 56.73 10.32 10.25
CA GLN A 126 56.46 8.88 10.24
C GLN A 126 55.58 8.48 11.44
N MET A 127 55.94 8.90 12.65
CA MET A 127 55.17 8.59 13.86
C MET A 127 53.75 9.18 13.81
N THR A 128 53.56 10.33 13.18
CA THR A 128 52.21 10.90 13.02
C THR A 128 51.30 10.03 12.13
N LYS A 129 51.87 9.31 11.16
CA LYS A 129 51.12 8.55 10.14
C LYS A 129 51.04 7.05 10.43
N GLU A 130 52.11 6.45 10.94
CA GLU A 130 52.33 5.01 10.94
C GLU A 130 52.45 4.40 12.34
N PHE A 131 52.75 5.20 13.36
CA PHE A 131 52.93 4.69 14.72
C PHE A 131 51.59 4.42 15.40
N ASP A 132 51.47 3.25 16.05
CA ASP A 132 50.33 2.91 16.88
C ASP A 132 50.41 3.63 18.24
N TRP A 133 49.73 4.78 18.32
CA TRP A 133 49.66 5.59 19.53
C TRP A 133 48.78 5.01 20.64
N ASP A 134 47.97 4.00 20.33
CA ASP A 134 47.03 3.42 21.30
C ASP A 134 47.69 2.30 22.11
N THR A 135 48.58 1.51 21.48
CA THR A 135 49.28 0.39 22.16
C THR A 135 50.82 0.46 22.17
N GLY A 136 51.44 1.28 21.32
CA GLY A 136 52.89 1.37 21.18
C GLY A 136 53.59 2.23 22.26
N ASP A 137 54.86 1.91 22.53
CA ASP A 137 55.75 2.75 23.36
C ASP A 137 56.57 3.70 22.46
N PRO A 138 56.24 5.01 22.42
CA PRO A 138 56.91 5.96 21.55
C PRO A 138 58.37 6.18 21.94
N ASP A 139 58.73 6.04 23.22
CA ASP A 139 60.12 6.26 23.66
C ASP A 139 61.01 5.09 23.23
N ALA A 140 60.52 3.86 23.37
CA ALA A 140 61.20 2.67 22.86
C ALA A 140 61.38 2.72 21.33
N PHE A 141 60.34 3.12 20.60
CA PHE A 141 60.39 3.24 19.14
C PHE A 141 61.38 4.31 18.68
N ILE A 142 61.35 5.51 19.27
CA ILE A 142 62.31 6.58 18.97
C ILE A 142 63.75 6.12 19.26
N THR A 143 63.94 5.46 20.40
CA THR A 143 65.26 4.97 20.82
C THR A 143 65.80 3.91 19.87
N ASP A 144 64.97 2.95 19.46
CA ASP A 144 65.34 1.91 18.50
C ASP A 144 65.70 2.51 17.14
N GLN A 145 64.89 3.43 16.61
CA GLN A 145 65.17 4.10 15.35
C GLN A 145 66.45 4.95 15.39
N MET A 146 66.69 5.67 16.49
CA MET A 146 67.94 6.43 16.68
C MET A 146 69.17 5.50 16.74
N ASN A 147 69.06 4.37 17.44
CA ASN A 147 70.14 3.38 17.55
C ASN A 147 70.41 2.67 16.22
N GLN A 148 69.36 2.32 15.46
CA GLN A 148 69.48 1.73 14.13
C GLN A 148 70.18 2.67 13.16
N TYR A 149 69.79 3.95 13.16
CA TYR A 149 70.45 4.96 12.33
C TYR A 149 71.94 5.07 12.67
N LEU A 150 72.29 5.23 13.95
CA LEU A 150 73.69 5.33 14.39
C LEU A 150 74.50 4.08 14.07
N ALA A 151 73.93 2.89 14.21
CA ALA A 151 74.60 1.62 13.86
C ALA A 151 74.88 1.48 12.36
N SER A 152 74.01 2.04 11.51
CA SER A 152 74.13 2.02 10.04
C SER A 152 74.94 3.19 9.45
N SER A 153 75.24 4.21 10.26
CA SER A 153 75.92 5.42 9.81
C SER A 153 77.39 5.17 9.46
N ALA A 154 77.88 5.85 8.42
CA ALA A 154 79.30 5.87 8.05
C ALA A 154 80.20 6.42 9.18
N TYR A 155 79.63 7.12 10.15
CA TYR A 155 80.32 7.73 11.30
C TYR A 155 80.00 7.04 12.64
N LYS A 156 79.58 5.77 12.63
CA LYS A 156 79.21 5.00 13.84
C LYS A 156 80.27 5.01 14.95
N ASP A 157 81.54 5.06 14.57
CA ASP A 157 82.69 5.03 15.50
C ASP A 157 83.17 6.43 15.90
N ASP A 158 82.53 7.51 15.42
CA ASP A 158 82.86 8.90 15.79
C ASP A 158 82.01 9.42 16.95
N PRO A 159 82.62 9.64 18.14
CA PRO A 159 81.90 10.15 19.30
C PRO A 159 81.32 11.56 19.10
N ASN A 160 81.96 12.42 18.31
CA ASN A 160 81.52 13.81 18.12
C ASN A 160 80.29 13.89 17.21
N PHE A 161 80.21 13.02 16.20
CA PHE A 161 79.02 12.88 15.37
C PHE A 161 77.87 12.30 16.20
N GLY A 162 78.08 11.14 16.83
CA GLY A 162 77.05 10.42 17.57
C GLY A 162 76.46 11.23 18.73
N GLN A 163 77.29 11.90 19.53
CA GLN A 163 76.80 12.72 20.66
C GLN A 163 75.95 13.91 20.20
N ASN A 164 76.36 14.60 19.13
CA ASN A 164 75.60 15.75 18.62
C ASN A 164 74.34 15.33 17.87
N PHE A 165 74.35 14.17 17.19
CA PHE A 165 73.14 13.54 16.66
C PHE A 165 72.14 13.25 17.76
N MET A 166 72.55 12.52 18.80
CA MET A 166 71.69 12.17 19.94
C MET A 166 71.13 13.42 20.61
N ARG A 167 71.98 14.43 20.87
CA ARG A 167 71.55 15.68 21.52
C ARG A 167 70.42 16.38 20.76
N ASN A 168 70.49 16.44 19.44
CA ASN A 168 69.48 17.12 18.63
C ASN A 168 68.25 16.22 18.34
N ALA A 169 68.43 14.91 18.23
CA ALA A 169 67.34 13.96 18.04
C ALA A 169 66.50 13.74 19.31
N THR A 170 67.08 13.92 20.52
CA THR A 170 66.38 13.70 21.80
C THR A 170 65.15 14.60 21.98
N GLY A 171 65.10 15.78 21.32
CA GLY A 171 63.92 16.66 21.34
C GLY A 171 62.65 16.02 20.78
N LEU A 172 62.78 14.93 20.02
CA LEU A 172 61.64 14.15 19.52
C LEU A 172 60.84 13.48 20.64
N ARG A 173 61.49 13.07 21.73
CA ARG A 173 60.82 12.43 22.88
C ARG A 173 59.83 13.38 23.55
N ASP A 174 60.25 14.62 23.79
CA ASP A 174 59.39 15.66 24.38
C ASP A 174 58.19 15.99 23.46
N TRP A 175 58.40 15.98 22.14
CA TRP A 175 57.30 16.13 21.18
C TRP A 175 56.33 14.95 21.25
N ALA A 176 56.83 13.71 21.23
CA ALA A 176 55.99 12.51 21.21
C ALA A 176 55.11 12.40 22.46
N VAL A 177 55.64 12.76 23.64
CA VAL A 177 54.85 12.83 24.89
C VAL A 177 53.71 13.84 24.78
N LYS A 178 53.97 15.06 24.27
CA LYS A 178 52.93 16.09 24.10
C LYS A 178 51.88 15.67 23.09
N PHE A 179 52.31 15.15 21.95
CA PHE A 179 51.40 14.71 20.89
C PHE A 179 50.50 13.55 21.34
N GLY A 180 51.06 12.55 22.04
CA GLY A 180 50.29 11.45 22.60
C GLY A 180 49.26 11.91 23.63
N LEU A 181 49.58 12.90 24.46
CA LEU A 181 48.64 13.51 25.41
C LEU A 181 47.52 14.28 24.69
N GLU A 182 47.84 15.07 23.66
CA GLU A 182 46.87 15.80 22.86
C GLU A 182 45.88 14.85 22.17
N ARG A 183 46.36 13.77 21.55
CA ARG A 183 45.52 12.76 20.89
C ARG A 183 44.60 12.06 21.89
N LYS A 184 45.11 11.62 23.05
CA LYS A 184 44.28 11.03 24.10
C LYS A 184 43.23 11.99 24.63
N SER A 185 43.58 13.28 24.76
CA SER A 185 42.62 14.32 25.15
C SER A 185 41.52 14.51 24.10
N GLN A 186 41.86 14.51 22.81
CA GLN A 186 40.89 14.61 21.71
C GLN A 186 39.95 13.39 21.68
N GLN A 187 40.49 12.18 21.71
CA GLN A 187 39.72 10.93 21.79
C GLN A 187 38.77 10.91 22.99
N PHE A 188 39.22 11.40 24.15
CA PHE A 188 38.38 11.48 25.34
C PHE A 188 37.23 12.49 25.20
N VAL A 189 37.47 13.63 24.55
CA VAL A 189 36.42 14.63 24.25
C VAL A 189 35.41 14.06 23.26
N GLU A 190 35.87 13.39 22.19
CA GLU A 190 35.02 12.72 21.20
C GLU A 190 34.15 11.63 21.83
N MET A 191 34.74 10.75 22.64
CA MET A 191 34.03 9.68 23.35
C MET A 191 32.92 10.23 24.25
N LYS A 192 33.17 11.35 24.93
CA LYS A 192 32.17 12.03 25.76
C LYS A 192 31.06 12.67 24.93
N GLY A 193 31.40 13.28 23.79
CA GLY A 193 30.42 13.81 22.83
C GLY A 193 29.49 12.71 22.32
N GLN A 194 30.07 11.58 21.87
CA GLN A 194 29.30 10.41 21.42
C GLN A 194 28.41 9.85 22.53
N SER A 195 28.92 9.71 23.76
CA SER A 195 28.14 9.23 24.90
C SER A 195 26.97 10.16 25.23
N ALA A 196 27.17 11.48 25.10
CA ALA A 196 26.10 12.45 25.29
C ALA A 196 25.04 12.34 24.19
N TYR A 197 25.45 12.20 22.93
CA TYR A 197 24.55 11.97 21.81
C TYR A 197 23.72 10.68 21.98
N ASP A 198 24.36 9.57 22.35
CA ASP A 198 23.68 8.28 22.54
C ASP A 198 22.64 8.35 23.67
N TYR A 199 22.97 9.04 24.76
CA TYR A 199 22.02 9.25 25.86
C TYR A 199 20.83 10.12 25.43
N LEU A 200 21.09 11.28 24.82
CA LEU A 200 20.04 12.21 24.40
C LEU A 200 19.15 11.61 23.30
N SER A 201 19.73 10.87 22.35
CA SER A 201 18.99 10.17 21.31
C SER A 201 18.13 9.05 21.88
N THR A 202 18.61 8.32 22.89
CA THR A 202 17.81 7.32 23.61
C THR A 202 16.61 7.95 24.30
N VAL A 203 16.80 9.09 24.99
CA VAL A 203 15.70 9.83 25.62
C VAL A 203 14.68 10.30 24.58
N PHE A 204 15.16 10.83 23.44
CA PHE A 204 14.31 11.26 22.34
C PHE A 204 13.49 10.09 21.78
N ASP A 205 14.14 8.98 21.40
CA ASP A 205 13.51 7.80 20.81
C ASP A 205 12.47 7.15 21.73
N GLN A 206 12.75 7.09 23.03
CA GLN A 206 11.80 6.53 23.98
C GLN A 206 10.54 7.37 24.06
N GLN A 207 10.66 8.69 24.08
CA GLN A 207 9.50 9.57 24.18
C GLN A 207 8.70 9.69 22.89
N THR A 208 9.37 9.70 21.72
CA THR A 208 8.66 9.70 20.43
C THR A 208 7.86 8.42 20.24
N LYS A 209 8.41 7.25 20.61
CA LYS A 209 7.68 5.96 20.57
C LYS A 209 6.46 5.92 21.49
N LEU A 210 6.48 6.66 22.60
CA LEU A 210 5.34 6.79 23.51
C LEU A 210 4.27 7.76 23.00
N GLY A 211 4.48 8.42 21.85
CA GLY A 211 3.56 9.41 21.30
C GLY A 211 3.55 10.72 22.10
N SER A 212 4.63 11.02 22.84
CA SER A 212 4.74 12.25 23.61
C SER A 212 4.72 13.48 22.68
N ASP A 213 4.04 14.53 23.15
CA ASP A 213 3.94 15.83 22.48
C ASP A 213 5.33 16.42 22.13
N PRO A 214 5.55 16.93 20.89
CA PRO A 214 6.84 17.45 20.44
C PRO A 214 7.52 18.45 21.39
N GLU A 215 6.76 19.39 21.96
CA GLU A 215 7.31 20.38 22.90
C GLU A 215 7.76 19.74 24.21
N LYS A 216 7.03 18.74 24.72
CA LYS A 216 7.42 17.99 25.92
C LYS A 216 8.70 17.20 25.69
N VAL A 217 8.85 16.56 24.53
CA VAL A 217 10.09 15.83 24.18
C VAL A 217 11.27 16.81 24.11
N ALA A 218 11.09 17.94 23.42
CA ALA A 218 12.12 18.96 23.36
C ALA A 218 12.47 19.48 24.77
N ASN A 219 11.47 19.71 25.62
CA ASN A 219 11.64 20.11 27.02
C ASN A 219 12.46 19.11 27.83
N LEU A 220 12.15 17.83 27.70
CA LEU A 220 12.87 16.74 28.36
C LEU A 220 14.32 16.67 27.88
N VAL A 221 14.56 16.71 26.56
CA VAL A 221 15.92 16.65 26.00
C VAL A 221 16.80 17.74 26.59
N PHE A 222 16.39 19.02 26.60
CA PHE A 222 17.29 20.03 27.19
C PHE A 222 17.33 20.01 28.72
N SER A 223 16.37 19.40 29.40
CA SER A 223 16.47 19.20 30.86
C SER A 223 17.64 18.26 31.22
N GLN A 224 18.11 17.46 30.27
CA GLN A 224 19.28 16.58 30.43
C GLN A 224 20.61 17.30 30.19
N LEU A 225 20.66 18.45 29.49
CA LEU A 225 21.93 19.11 29.20
C LEU A 225 22.71 19.52 30.48
N PRO A 226 22.08 20.09 31.52
CA PRO A 226 22.78 20.38 32.77
C PRO A 226 23.34 19.12 33.45
N VAL A 227 22.67 17.97 33.29
CA VAL A 227 23.09 16.68 33.85
C VAL A 227 24.32 16.13 33.14
N LEU A 228 24.46 16.36 31.83
CA LEU A 228 25.60 15.91 31.02
C LEU A 228 26.73 16.95 30.91
N GLY A 229 26.45 18.22 31.24
CA GLY A 229 27.31 19.37 31.03
C GLY A 229 28.58 19.38 31.89
N SER A 230 29.29 20.52 31.87
CA SER A 230 30.61 20.70 32.51
C SER A 230 30.64 20.39 34.01
N LYS A 231 29.53 20.63 34.72
CA LYS A 231 29.34 20.30 36.15
C LYS A 231 28.61 18.96 36.37
N GLY A 232 28.28 18.27 35.29
CA GLY A 232 27.49 17.06 35.26
C GLY A 232 28.32 15.78 35.17
N THR A 233 27.66 14.68 34.80
CA THR A 233 28.21 13.32 34.80
C THR A 233 29.27 13.10 33.72
N LEU A 234 29.14 13.75 32.56
CA LEU A 234 30.08 13.61 31.44
C LEU A 234 31.08 14.77 31.35
N GLY A 235 30.82 15.92 32.00
CA GLY A 235 31.72 17.07 31.97
C GLY A 235 31.88 17.67 30.56
N VAL A 236 30.88 17.55 29.70
CA VAL A 236 30.93 18.04 28.31
C VAL A 236 30.64 19.55 28.29
N ASN A 237 31.31 20.30 27.42
CA ASN A 237 31.00 21.70 27.20
C ASN A 237 29.60 21.87 26.59
N GLU A 238 28.91 22.93 26.99
CA GLU A 238 27.53 23.21 26.57
C GLU A 238 27.38 23.35 25.05
N GLU A 239 28.39 23.90 24.37
CA GLU A 239 28.42 24.04 22.91
C GLU A 239 28.45 22.70 22.16
N THR A 240 29.19 21.71 22.67
CA THR A 240 29.18 20.35 22.11
C THR A 240 27.84 19.68 22.35
N LEU A 241 27.26 19.82 23.54
CA LEU A 241 25.93 19.29 23.84
C LEU A 241 24.84 19.88 22.94
N GLU A 242 24.90 21.19 22.69
CA GLU A 242 24.03 21.87 21.73
C GLU A 242 24.19 21.33 20.30
N THR A 243 25.43 21.08 19.89
CA THR A 243 25.74 20.46 18.60
C THR A 243 25.13 19.06 18.50
N GLU A 244 25.18 18.27 19.58
CA GLU A 244 24.54 16.95 19.60
C GLU A 244 23.02 17.02 19.55
N VAL A 245 22.39 18.02 20.18
CA VAL A 245 20.94 18.27 20.03
C VAL A 245 20.59 18.57 18.58
N LEU A 246 21.39 19.36 17.88
CA LEU A 246 21.20 19.64 16.45
C LEU A 246 21.44 18.40 15.58
N ASN A 247 22.40 17.53 15.95
CA ASN A 247 22.62 16.25 15.26
C ASN A 247 21.41 15.32 15.42
N ILE A 248 20.80 15.27 16.60
CA ILE A 248 19.54 14.55 16.84
C ILE A 248 18.44 15.15 15.96
N ALA A 249 18.20 16.46 16.03
CA ALA A 249 17.18 17.10 15.21
C ALA A 249 17.37 16.83 13.71
N ARG A 250 18.62 16.84 13.22
CA ARG A 250 18.95 16.49 11.83
C ARG A 250 18.64 15.04 11.50
N ARG A 251 19.00 14.09 12.36
CA ARG A 251 18.73 12.65 12.15
C ARG A 251 17.23 12.35 12.09
N TYR A 252 16.43 13.04 12.90
CA TYR A 252 15.00 12.79 13.00
C TYR A 252 14.14 13.74 12.17
N ALA A 253 14.74 14.68 11.43
CA ALA A 253 14.00 15.61 10.57
C ALA A 253 13.14 14.91 9.52
N ASP A 254 13.55 13.72 9.04
CA ASP A 254 12.79 12.98 8.03
C ASP A 254 11.68 12.09 8.64
N THR A 255 11.97 11.46 9.78
CA THR A 255 11.10 10.44 10.39
C THR A 255 10.15 11.00 11.45
N ASN A 256 10.59 11.99 12.21
CA ASN A 256 9.82 12.66 13.26
C ASN A 256 9.99 14.19 13.12
N PRO A 257 9.49 14.77 12.01
CA PRO A 257 9.79 16.15 11.64
C PRO A 257 9.28 17.18 12.67
N GLU A 258 8.11 16.94 13.29
CA GLU A 258 7.55 17.87 14.28
C GLU A 258 8.39 17.92 15.56
N HIS A 259 8.87 16.77 16.04
CA HIS A 259 9.79 16.68 17.18
C HIS A 259 11.15 17.31 16.86
N ALA A 260 11.67 17.11 15.64
CA ALA A 260 12.90 17.77 15.19
C ALA A 260 12.75 19.30 15.12
N LEU A 261 11.62 19.80 14.62
CA LEU A 261 11.31 21.23 14.60
C LEU A 261 11.16 21.80 16.01
N ALA A 262 10.55 21.06 16.94
CA ALA A 262 10.43 21.46 18.34
C ALA A 262 11.80 21.59 19.02
N LEU A 263 12.75 20.68 18.73
CA LEU A 263 14.12 20.77 19.25
C LEU A 263 14.84 22.04 18.81
N ILE A 264 14.78 22.39 17.52
CA ILE A 264 15.51 23.56 16.99
C ILE A 264 14.85 24.90 17.34
N ASN A 265 13.53 24.91 17.57
CA ASN A 265 12.78 26.13 17.87
C ASN A 265 12.69 26.41 19.38
N ARG A 266 13.08 25.46 20.23
CA ARG A 266 13.09 25.66 21.68
C ARG A 266 14.04 26.81 22.07
N PRO A 267 13.59 27.79 22.87
CA PRO A 267 14.48 28.79 23.43
C PRO A 267 15.46 28.14 24.42
N ARG A 268 16.72 28.56 24.36
CA ARG A 268 17.81 28.14 25.25
C ARG A 268 18.47 29.34 25.92
N LYS A 269 19.11 29.15 27.07
CA LYS A 269 19.87 30.22 27.73
C LYS A 269 21.24 30.35 27.08
N GLY A 270 21.52 31.52 26.50
CA GLY A 270 22.85 31.86 26.00
C GLY A 270 23.85 32.07 27.13
N ARG A 271 25.13 32.23 26.78
CA ARG A 271 26.22 32.52 27.73
C ARG A 271 26.00 33.83 28.52
N ASP A 272 25.20 34.73 27.97
CA ASP A 272 24.74 36.00 28.54
C ASP A 272 23.48 35.86 29.43
N GLY A 273 22.96 34.64 29.61
CA GLY A 273 21.75 34.36 30.39
C GLY A 273 20.43 34.74 29.70
N GLN A 274 20.50 35.26 28.46
CA GLN A 274 19.32 35.63 27.67
C GLN A 274 18.78 34.42 26.90
N ASP A 275 17.48 34.43 26.61
CA ASP A 275 16.89 33.41 25.75
C ASP A 275 17.33 33.63 24.30
N ARG A 276 17.98 32.61 23.72
CA ARG A 276 18.42 32.58 22.33
C ARG A 276 17.78 31.40 21.62
N SER A 277 17.50 31.58 20.33
CA SER A 277 17.21 30.49 19.42
C SER A 277 18.51 30.04 18.76
N PHE A 278 18.62 28.76 18.39
CA PHE A 278 19.71 28.30 17.54
C PHE A 278 19.81 29.12 16.24
N ALA A 279 18.69 29.64 15.71
CA ALA A 279 18.68 30.42 14.47
C ALA A 279 19.39 31.78 14.59
N MET A 280 19.65 32.25 15.81
CA MET A 280 20.40 33.48 16.06
C MET A 280 21.92 33.25 16.10
N ASP A 281 22.37 32.00 16.14
CA ASP A 281 23.78 31.63 16.09
C ASP A 281 24.22 31.53 14.63
N ARG A 282 25.14 32.42 14.22
CA ARG A 282 25.57 32.53 12.82
C ARG A 282 26.24 31.26 12.30
N ASP A 283 26.94 30.53 13.17
CA ASP A 283 27.62 29.27 12.91
C ASP A 283 26.65 28.08 12.74
N LYS A 284 25.43 28.17 13.26
CA LYS A 284 24.43 27.08 13.22
C LYS A 284 23.27 27.37 12.25
N ALA A 285 23.17 28.59 11.74
CA ALA A 285 22.08 29.05 10.87
C ALA A 285 21.82 28.12 9.67
N ASP A 286 22.87 27.76 8.93
CA ASP A 286 22.77 26.90 7.74
C ASP A 286 22.27 25.48 8.10
N GLN A 287 22.77 24.90 9.19
CA GLN A 287 22.35 23.59 9.66
C GLN A 287 20.86 23.60 10.03
N ILE A 288 20.39 24.65 10.68
CA ILE A 288 18.98 24.79 11.08
C ILE A 288 18.09 24.96 9.87
N GLU A 289 18.51 25.74 8.88
CA GLU A 289 17.76 25.88 7.63
C GLU A 289 17.64 24.53 6.90
N GLN A 290 18.73 23.74 6.87
CA GLN A 290 18.70 22.38 6.33
C GLN A 290 17.73 21.46 7.09
N ILE A 291 17.73 21.50 8.42
CA ILE A 291 16.81 20.72 9.26
C ILE A 291 15.36 21.15 8.98
N LYS A 292 15.07 22.45 8.94
CA LYS A 292 13.74 23.00 8.63
C LYS A 292 13.26 22.57 7.26
N ALA A 293 14.11 22.66 6.23
CA ALA A 293 13.75 22.26 4.88
C ALA A 293 13.48 20.75 4.76
N THR A 294 14.27 19.92 5.45
CA THR A 294 14.09 18.46 5.49
C THR A 294 12.79 18.10 6.20
N ALA A 295 12.55 18.70 7.37
CA ALA A 295 11.34 18.48 8.15
C ALA A 295 10.07 18.95 7.43
N ALA A 296 10.11 20.11 6.76
CA ALA A 296 8.98 20.60 5.95
C ALA A 296 8.62 19.61 4.83
N LYS A 297 9.61 19.10 4.09
CA LYS A 297 9.39 18.09 3.04
C LYS A 297 8.84 16.77 3.59
N ALA A 298 9.22 16.37 4.80
CA ALA A 298 8.68 15.17 5.44
C ALA A 298 7.23 15.38 5.91
N ILE A 299 6.91 16.53 6.51
CA ILE A 299 5.53 16.89 6.90
C ILE A 299 4.62 16.91 5.68
N ASP A 300 5.01 17.60 4.60
CA ASP A 300 4.21 17.64 3.36
C ASP A 300 3.95 16.24 2.79
N ARG A 301 4.95 15.34 2.84
CA ARG A 301 4.79 13.95 2.40
C ARG A 301 3.82 13.17 3.29
N ASN A 302 3.92 13.33 4.61
CA ASN A 302 3.02 12.65 5.55
C ASN A 302 1.58 13.14 5.41
N GLU A 303 1.37 14.45 5.26
CA GLU A 303 0.06 15.04 4.99
C GLU A 303 -0.52 14.53 3.67
N GLU A 304 0.29 14.49 2.60
CA GLU A 304 -0.14 13.94 1.31
C GLU A 304 -0.53 12.46 1.41
N GLN A 305 0.24 11.65 2.14
CA GLN A 305 -0.10 10.24 2.37
C GLN A 305 -1.38 10.07 3.18
N GLN A 306 -1.57 10.87 4.24
CA GLN A 306 -2.79 10.82 5.05
C GLN A 306 -4.02 11.26 4.25
N ALA A 307 -3.92 12.33 3.48
CA ALA A 307 -4.99 12.80 2.60
C ALA A 307 -5.35 11.72 1.56
N ARG A 308 -4.34 11.13 0.90
CA ARG A 308 -4.54 10.02 -0.05
C ARG A 308 -5.17 8.80 0.62
N ALA A 309 -4.76 8.43 1.83
CA ALA A 309 -5.34 7.30 2.56
C ALA A 309 -6.80 7.55 2.93
N ALA A 310 -7.14 8.76 3.40
CA ALA A 310 -8.52 9.14 3.71
C ALA A 310 -9.42 9.12 2.45
N LEU A 311 -8.93 9.66 1.34
CA LEU A 311 -9.61 9.57 0.04
C LEU A 311 -9.80 8.13 -0.40
N ASN A 312 -8.75 7.31 -0.30
CA ASN A 312 -8.81 5.91 -0.71
C ASN A 312 -9.84 5.13 0.08
N ASN A 313 -9.87 5.28 1.41
CA ASN A 313 -10.86 4.61 2.27
C ASN A 313 -12.30 4.99 1.89
N ARG A 314 -12.56 6.30 1.70
CA ARG A 314 -13.86 6.78 1.23
C ARG A 314 -14.20 6.22 -0.15
N ASN A 315 -13.24 6.19 -1.07
CA ASN A 315 -13.47 5.73 -2.44
C ASN A 315 -13.67 4.20 -2.49
N VAL A 316 -13.05 3.43 -1.61
CA VAL A 316 -13.31 1.98 -1.45
C VAL A 316 -14.74 1.75 -0.96
N GLU A 317 -15.26 2.57 -0.06
CA GLU A 317 -16.68 2.51 0.35
C GLU A 317 -17.60 2.83 -0.83
N LEU A 318 -17.32 3.91 -1.58
CA LEU A 318 -18.06 4.24 -2.81
C LEU A 318 -17.96 3.13 -3.87
N PHE A 319 -16.81 2.45 -3.96
CA PHE A 319 -16.57 1.28 -4.81
C PHE A 319 -17.41 0.07 -4.38
N ARG A 320 -17.67 -0.11 -3.09
CA ARG A 320 -18.55 -1.18 -2.60
C ARG A 320 -20.03 -0.85 -2.82
N ASP A 321 -20.39 0.42 -2.73
CA ASP A 321 -21.78 0.88 -2.71
C ASP A 321 -22.39 1.17 -4.09
N GLY A 322 -21.68 0.93 -5.19
CA GLY A 322 -22.18 1.24 -6.54
C GLY A 322 -22.10 2.72 -6.92
N ASN A 323 -21.31 3.55 -6.22
CA ASN A 323 -21.38 5.02 -6.32
C ASN A 323 -20.05 5.71 -6.69
N LEU A 324 -19.25 5.10 -7.57
CA LEU A 324 -17.97 5.69 -8.03
C LEU A 324 -18.11 6.96 -8.86
N GLU A 325 -19.32 7.31 -9.31
CA GLU A 325 -19.56 8.54 -10.05
C GLU A 325 -19.31 9.79 -9.23
N GLY A 326 -19.51 9.73 -7.90
CA GLY A 326 -19.23 10.81 -6.97
C GLY A 326 -17.73 11.08 -6.72
N VAL A 327 -16.84 10.33 -7.37
CA VAL A 327 -15.40 10.59 -7.35
C VAL A 327 -15.07 11.67 -8.37
N GLU A 328 -14.53 12.78 -7.88
CA GLU A 328 -14.07 13.94 -8.65
C GLU A 328 -12.58 14.17 -8.39
N ASP A 329 -11.93 14.99 -9.23
CA ASP A 329 -10.57 15.43 -8.98
C ASP A 329 -10.49 16.14 -7.63
N PHE A 330 -9.53 15.73 -6.80
CA PHE A 330 -9.36 16.30 -5.47
C PHE A 330 -8.05 17.07 -5.40
N THR A 331 -8.14 18.38 -5.20
CA THR A 331 -6.99 19.24 -4.99
C THR A 331 -6.93 19.70 -3.54
N PHE A 332 -5.78 19.51 -2.91
CA PHE A 332 -5.49 20.04 -1.58
C PHE A 332 -4.16 20.77 -1.57
N LYS A 333 -4.02 21.68 -0.60
CA LYS A 333 -2.81 22.48 -0.42
C LYS A 333 -2.05 21.94 0.79
N THR A 334 -0.80 21.55 0.61
CA THR A 334 0.05 21.14 1.72
C THR A 334 0.42 22.35 2.58
N ARG A 335 0.94 22.12 3.79
CA ARG A 335 1.38 23.20 4.68
C ARG A 335 2.43 24.12 4.06
N ALA A 336 3.30 23.61 3.18
CA ALA A 336 4.25 24.44 2.41
C ALA A 336 3.60 25.27 1.28
N GLY A 337 2.29 25.16 1.09
CA GLY A 337 1.55 25.89 0.07
C GLY A 337 1.58 25.29 -1.33
N ARG A 338 2.13 24.07 -1.47
CA ARG A 338 2.10 23.31 -2.72
C ARG A 338 0.71 22.74 -2.95
N GLU A 339 0.15 22.95 -4.14
CA GLU A 339 -1.10 22.31 -4.54
C GLU A 339 -0.80 20.91 -5.09
N VAL A 340 -1.57 19.93 -4.59
CA VAL A 340 -1.51 18.53 -5.02
C VAL A 340 -2.87 18.14 -5.53
N THR A 341 -2.95 17.75 -6.79
CA THR A 341 -4.17 17.23 -7.41
C THR A 341 -4.07 15.72 -7.54
N VAL A 342 -5.03 15.01 -6.97
CA VAL A 342 -5.22 13.57 -7.18
C VAL A 342 -6.34 13.41 -8.19
N THR A 343 -6.01 12.89 -9.38
CA THR A 343 -6.98 12.75 -10.47
C THR A 343 -8.03 11.69 -10.15
N LYS A 344 -9.22 11.83 -10.73
CA LYS A 344 -10.29 10.83 -10.65
C LYS A 344 -9.80 9.45 -11.08
N ALA A 345 -9.01 9.37 -12.15
CA ALA A 345 -8.50 8.09 -12.65
C ALA A 345 -7.59 7.40 -11.63
N ASP A 346 -6.67 8.14 -11.00
CA ASP A 346 -5.78 7.61 -9.97
C ASP A 346 -6.56 7.17 -8.72
N GLN A 347 -7.56 7.96 -8.33
CA GLN A 347 -8.44 7.66 -7.21
C GLN A 347 -9.25 6.37 -7.43
N LEU A 348 -9.82 6.18 -8.62
CA LEU A 348 -10.57 4.98 -8.97
C LEU A 348 -9.69 3.75 -8.97
N LYS A 349 -8.49 3.85 -9.56
CA LYS A 349 -7.53 2.75 -9.60
C LYS A 349 -7.04 2.36 -8.19
N ALA A 350 -6.72 3.34 -7.35
CA ALA A 350 -6.31 3.08 -5.98
C ALA A 350 -7.42 2.38 -5.15
N ALA A 351 -8.67 2.78 -5.36
CA ALA A 351 -9.82 2.16 -4.71
C ALA A 351 -10.06 0.72 -5.19
N GLU A 352 -9.92 0.47 -6.50
CA GLU A 352 -9.97 -0.87 -7.09
C GLU A 352 -8.88 -1.78 -6.51
N ASP A 353 -7.63 -1.31 -6.51
CA ASP A 353 -6.47 -2.06 -6.00
C ASP A 353 -6.63 -2.41 -4.51
N GLU A 354 -7.11 -1.47 -3.70
CA GLU A 354 -7.36 -1.69 -2.28
C GLU A 354 -8.56 -2.62 -2.04
N PHE A 355 -9.62 -2.51 -2.84
CA PHE A 355 -10.75 -3.44 -2.79
C PHE A 355 -10.30 -4.88 -3.08
N LEU A 356 -9.50 -5.08 -4.13
CA LEU A 356 -8.98 -6.40 -4.50
C LEU A 356 -8.02 -6.95 -3.43
N ARG A 357 -7.17 -6.11 -2.84
CA ARG A 357 -6.30 -6.49 -1.71
C ARG A 357 -7.13 -6.97 -0.52
N ALA A 358 -8.10 -6.17 -0.07
CA ALA A 358 -8.97 -6.53 1.04
C ALA A 358 -9.77 -7.81 0.74
N SER A 359 -10.22 -7.97 -0.51
CA SER A 359 -10.93 -9.16 -0.95
C SER A 359 -10.05 -10.42 -0.94
N GLN A 360 -8.76 -10.30 -1.28
CA GLN A 360 -7.80 -11.39 -1.19
C GLN A 360 -7.59 -11.85 0.26
N ASP A 361 -7.56 -10.92 1.21
CA ASP A 361 -7.43 -11.27 2.63
C ASP A 361 -8.69 -11.97 3.16
N ILE A 362 -9.88 -11.54 2.73
CA ILE A 362 -11.14 -12.25 3.01
C ILE A 362 -11.09 -13.67 2.43
N ALA A 363 -10.63 -13.84 1.20
CA ALA A 363 -10.51 -15.14 0.55
C ALA A 363 -9.57 -16.08 1.32
N LYS A 364 -8.42 -15.58 1.79
CA LYS A 364 -7.48 -16.34 2.65
C LYS A 364 -8.13 -16.75 3.97
N HIS A 365 -8.84 -15.85 4.63
CA HIS A 365 -9.51 -16.16 5.90
C HIS A 365 -10.64 -17.17 5.74
N ARG A 366 -11.39 -17.10 4.64
CA ARG A 366 -12.52 -17.99 4.34
C ARG A 366 -12.13 -19.27 3.60
N ARG A 367 -10.87 -19.38 3.15
CA ARG A 367 -10.36 -20.46 2.30
C ARG A 367 -11.15 -20.60 0.99
N GLU A 368 -11.54 -19.48 0.42
CA GLU A 368 -12.23 -19.42 -0.88
C GLU A 368 -11.27 -19.87 -2.00
N ALA A 369 -11.75 -20.67 -2.95
CA ALA A 369 -11.00 -20.97 -4.16
C ALA A 369 -10.87 -19.69 -5.03
N PRO A 370 -9.84 -19.58 -5.90
CA PRO A 370 -9.66 -18.39 -6.74
C PRO A 370 -10.89 -18.05 -7.59
N THR A 371 -11.60 -19.07 -8.10
CA THR A 371 -12.84 -18.85 -8.85
C THR A 371 -13.96 -18.33 -7.96
N GLU A 372 -14.13 -18.85 -6.74
CA GLU A 372 -15.13 -18.34 -5.78
C GLU A 372 -14.88 -16.88 -5.41
N GLN A 373 -13.62 -16.51 -5.19
CA GLN A 373 -13.22 -15.13 -4.95
C GLN A 373 -13.62 -14.23 -6.14
N MET A 374 -13.26 -14.60 -7.37
CA MET A 374 -13.59 -13.81 -8.56
C MET A 374 -15.10 -13.60 -8.72
N PHE A 375 -15.92 -14.62 -8.46
CA PHE A 375 -17.38 -14.51 -8.57
C PHE A 375 -18.00 -13.70 -7.42
N ARG A 376 -17.40 -13.72 -6.22
CA ARG A 376 -17.77 -12.78 -5.14
C ARG A 376 -17.48 -11.34 -5.52
N GLU A 377 -16.31 -11.09 -6.11
CA GLU A 377 -15.87 -9.76 -6.57
C GLU A 377 -16.70 -9.25 -7.74
N LEU A 378 -17.08 -10.15 -8.67
CA LEU A 378 -17.85 -9.83 -9.87
C LEU A 378 -19.10 -8.99 -9.56
N ARG A 379 -19.84 -9.31 -8.51
CA ARG A 379 -21.06 -8.56 -8.13
C ARG A 379 -20.77 -7.09 -7.87
N VAL A 380 -19.66 -6.79 -7.19
CA VAL A 380 -19.26 -5.42 -6.88
C VAL A 380 -18.87 -4.70 -8.18
N PHE A 381 -18.02 -5.31 -9.00
CA PHE A 381 -17.60 -4.73 -10.28
C PHE A 381 -18.79 -4.46 -11.22
N ARG A 382 -19.79 -5.35 -11.24
CA ARG A 382 -21.02 -5.18 -12.02
C ARG A 382 -21.84 -3.97 -11.56
N THR A 383 -21.99 -3.77 -10.24
CA THR A 383 -22.71 -2.58 -9.71
C THR A 383 -22.04 -1.27 -10.10
N GLN A 384 -20.73 -1.30 -10.34
CA GLN A 384 -19.94 -0.16 -10.81
C GLN A 384 -19.90 -0.04 -12.33
N GLY A 385 -20.39 -1.03 -13.07
CA GLY A 385 -20.24 -1.08 -14.51
C GLY A 385 -18.80 -1.23 -15.00
N GLN A 386 -17.91 -1.74 -14.14
CA GLN A 386 -16.50 -2.00 -14.44
C GLN A 386 -16.26 -3.49 -14.69
N LYS A 387 -15.19 -3.81 -15.42
CA LYS A 387 -14.80 -5.21 -15.67
C LYS A 387 -13.86 -5.70 -14.58
N HIS A 388 -14.16 -6.83 -13.97
CA HIS A 388 -13.28 -7.51 -13.05
C HIS A 388 -11.98 -7.97 -13.75
N PRO A 389 -10.79 -7.48 -13.34
CA PRO A 389 -9.55 -7.70 -14.10
C PRO A 389 -9.13 -9.17 -14.16
N GLY A 390 -9.29 -9.92 -13.05
CA GLY A 390 -8.99 -11.34 -13.01
C GLY A 390 -9.89 -12.18 -13.93
N LEU A 391 -11.17 -11.80 -14.01
CA LEU A 391 -12.16 -12.52 -14.82
C LEU A 391 -11.97 -12.19 -16.31
N ALA A 392 -11.69 -10.92 -16.63
CA ALA A 392 -11.35 -10.50 -17.99
C ALA A 392 -10.11 -11.23 -18.52
N LYS A 393 -9.10 -11.43 -17.67
CA LYS A 393 -7.92 -12.22 -18.02
C LYS A 393 -8.26 -13.71 -18.21
N ALA A 394 -9.06 -14.29 -17.30
CA ALA A 394 -9.46 -15.70 -17.38
C ALA A 394 -10.27 -16.01 -18.64
N LEU A 395 -11.08 -15.05 -19.12
CA LEU A 395 -11.97 -15.21 -20.27
C LEU A 395 -11.40 -14.67 -21.59
N SER A 396 -10.19 -14.12 -21.57
CA SER A 396 -9.49 -13.69 -22.77
C SER A 396 -8.75 -14.83 -23.47
N ASN A 397 -8.64 -14.73 -24.80
CA ASN A 397 -7.86 -15.64 -25.65
C ASN A 397 -8.29 -17.11 -25.45
N LEU A 398 -9.60 -17.35 -25.50
CA LEU A 398 -10.20 -18.68 -25.51
C LEU A 398 -10.06 -19.31 -26.89
N SER A 399 -10.41 -18.59 -27.96
CA SER A 399 -10.31 -19.08 -29.34
C SER A 399 -8.86 -19.14 -29.82
N ASP A 400 -8.10 -18.06 -29.61
CA ASP A 400 -6.70 -17.97 -30.04
C ASP A 400 -5.78 -18.91 -29.25
N GLY A 401 -6.17 -19.20 -28.01
CA GLY A 401 -5.48 -20.15 -27.15
C GLY A 401 -5.84 -21.61 -27.41
N ALA A 402 -6.73 -21.90 -28.36
CA ALA A 402 -7.13 -23.25 -28.72
C ALA A 402 -6.54 -23.60 -30.10
N THR A 403 -5.59 -24.54 -30.12
CA THR A 403 -5.06 -25.11 -31.36
C THR A 403 -5.17 -26.63 -31.34
N VAL A 404 -5.14 -27.24 -32.53
CA VAL A 404 -5.19 -28.71 -32.67
C VAL A 404 -3.99 -29.37 -31.99
N GLU A 405 -2.82 -28.72 -32.03
CA GLU A 405 -1.60 -29.19 -31.37
C GLU A 405 -1.69 -29.12 -29.84
N MET A 406 -2.41 -28.13 -29.29
CA MET A 406 -2.62 -27.98 -27.84
C MET A 406 -3.51 -29.06 -27.23
N LEU A 407 -4.35 -29.72 -28.03
CA LEU A 407 -5.13 -30.88 -27.56
C LEU A 407 -4.24 -32.08 -27.22
N GLY A 408 -3.03 -32.14 -27.79
CA GLY A 408 -2.04 -33.17 -27.49
C GLY A 408 -1.22 -32.92 -26.22
N ASP A 409 -1.26 -31.71 -25.64
CA ASP A 409 -0.54 -31.34 -24.41
C ASP A 409 -1.49 -31.26 -23.20
N PRO A 410 -1.38 -32.18 -22.22
CA PRO A 410 -2.27 -32.23 -21.06
C PRO A 410 -2.30 -30.92 -20.24
N GLU A 411 -1.15 -30.26 -20.04
CA GLU A 411 -1.10 -29.08 -19.16
C GLU A 411 -1.80 -27.87 -19.81
N THR A 412 -1.60 -27.70 -21.11
CA THR A 412 -2.24 -26.62 -21.87
C THR A 412 -3.74 -26.86 -22.03
N LYS A 413 -4.15 -28.11 -22.26
CA LYS A 413 -5.56 -28.52 -22.27
C LYS A 413 -6.24 -28.23 -20.93
N ASP A 414 -5.64 -28.62 -19.81
CA ASP A 414 -6.20 -28.37 -18.47
C ASP A 414 -6.37 -26.87 -18.18
N ARG A 415 -5.43 -26.03 -18.63
CA ARG A 415 -5.55 -24.57 -18.52
C ARG A 415 -6.72 -24.03 -19.33
N LEU A 416 -6.91 -24.50 -20.58
CA LEU A 416 -8.03 -24.10 -21.42
C LEU A 416 -9.37 -24.55 -20.82
N MET A 417 -9.44 -25.79 -20.34
CA MET A 417 -10.61 -26.33 -19.64
C MET A 417 -10.94 -25.50 -18.40
N GLY A 418 -9.93 -25.13 -17.60
CA GLY A 418 -10.13 -24.23 -16.46
C GLY A 418 -10.72 -22.87 -16.85
N LYS A 419 -10.34 -22.30 -18.01
CA LYS A 419 -10.96 -21.08 -18.52
C LYS A 419 -12.41 -21.31 -19.01
N LEU A 420 -12.67 -22.42 -19.69
CA LEU A 420 -14.01 -22.81 -20.15
C LEU A 420 -14.96 -23.08 -18.97
N ASP A 421 -14.46 -23.61 -17.86
CA ASP A 421 -15.23 -23.77 -16.62
C ASP A 421 -15.58 -22.43 -15.98
N VAL A 422 -14.65 -21.47 -15.98
CA VAL A 422 -14.94 -20.09 -15.55
C VAL A 422 -16.00 -19.47 -16.46
N TYR A 423 -15.91 -19.68 -17.76
CA TYR A 423 -16.93 -19.22 -18.72
C TYR A 423 -18.30 -19.85 -18.43
N ARG A 424 -18.37 -21.19 -18.26
CA ARG A 424 -19.59 -21.93 -17.93
C ARG A 424 -20.20 -21.43 -16.62
N LYS A 425 -19.39 -21.17 -15.60
CA LYS A 425 -19.85 -20.63 -14.31
C LYS A 425 -20.38 -19.20 -14.45
N LEU A 426 -19.71 -18.34 -15.22
CA LEU A 426 -20.21 -16.99 -15.51
C LEU A 426 -21.55 -17.05 -16.25
N ARG A 427 -21.68 -17.96 -17.20
CA ARG A 427 -22.93 -18.20 -17.93
C ARG A 427 -24.09 -18.63 -17.04
N GLN A 428 -23.82 -19.40 -16.00
CA GLN A 428 -24.82 -19.81 -15.01
C GLN A 428 -25.19 -18.67 -14.05
N GLU A 429 -24.25 -17.80 -13.67
CA GLU A 429 -24.51 -16.71 -12.72
C GLU A 429 -25.13 -15.48 -13.39
N SER A 430 -24.68 -15.11 -14.59
CA SER A 430 -25.20 -13.98 -15.36
C SER A 430 -24.95 -14.15 -16.85
N LYS A 431 -26.03 -14.42 -17.61
CA LYS A 431 -25.99 -14.47 -19.07
C LYS A 431 -25.52 -13.17 -19.70
N ASN A 432 -25.94 -12.05 -19.11
CA ASN A 432 -25.66 -10.71 -19.61
C ASN A 432 -24.18 -10.31 -19.44
N SER A 433 -23.53 -10.80 -18.39
CA SER A 433 -22.14 -10.43 -18.12
C SER A 433 -21.15 -11.11 -19.05
N ILE A 434 -21.43 -12.33 -19.56
CA ILE A 434 -20.55 -13.01 -20.52
C ILE A 434 -20.12 -12.06 -21.65
N MET A 435 -21.10 -11.33 -22.20
CA MET A 435 -20.91 -10.40 -23.31
C MET A 435 -19.79 -9.40 -23.04
N ALA A 436 -19.70 -8.88 -21.81
CA ALA A 436 -18.72 -7.88 -21.46
C ALA A 436 -17.30 -8.42 -21.27
N TYR A 437 -17.15 -9.69 -20.94
CA TYR A 437 -15.85 -10.27 -20.60
C TYR A 437 -15.21 -11.05 -21.75
N THR A 438 -15.98 -11.43 -22.78
CA THR A 438 -15.48 -12.16 -23.95
C THR A 438 -15.72 -11.41 -25.25
N LYS A 439 -14.74 -11.45 -26.15
CA LYS A 439 -14.95 -11.05 -27.55
C LYS A 439 -15.85 -12.06 -28.26
N GLU A 440 -16.41 -11.68 -29.40
CA GLU A 440 -17.33 -12.54 -30.15
C GLU A 440 -16.71 -13.90 -30.54
N GLU A 441 -15.45 -13.92 -30.96
CA GLU A 441 -14.73 -15.14 -31.34
C GLU A 441 -14.54 -16.09 -30.14
N ASP A 442 -14.02 -15.57 -29.02
CA ASP A 442 -13.87 -16.29 -27.75
C ASP A 442 -15.21 -16.85 -27.25
N ARG A 443 -16.27 -16.04 -27.34
CA ARG A 443 -17.63 -16.41 -26.95
C ARG A 443 -18.18 -17.53 -27.83
N ASN A 444 -18.06 -17.39 -29.15
CA ASN A 444 -18.51 -18.41 -30.10
C ASN A 444 -17.78 -19.74 -29.87
N PHE A 445 -16.49 -19.70 -29.55
CA PHE A 445 -15.69 -20.88 -29.25
C PHE A 445 -16.19 -21.57 -27.96
N ALA A 446 -16.34 -20.81 -26.89
CA ALA A 446 -16.81 -21.35 -25.61
C ALA A 446 -18.26 -21.87 -25.69
N GLU A 447 -19.16 -21.18 -26.40
CA GLU A 447 -20.52 -21.66 -26.63
C GLU A 447 -20.54 -22.93 -27.47
N ALA A 448 -19.73 -23.03 -28.54
CA ALA A 448 -19.65 -24.25 -29.34
C ALA A 448 -19.18 -25.44 -28.49
N PHE A 449 -18.18 -25.24 -27.62
CA PHE A 449 -17.73 -26.26 -26.68
C PHE A 449 -18.85 -26.69 -25.71
N ILE A 450 -19.57 -25.72 -25.14
CA ILE A 450 -20.69 -26.00 -24.22
C ILE A 450 -21.83 -26.73 -24.94
N GLN A 451 -22.17 -26.38 -26.18
CA GLN A 451 -23.18 -27.11 -26.95
C GLN A 451 -22.71 -28.53 -27.27
N GLY A 452 -21.43 -28.72 -27.61
CA GLY A 452 -20.83 -30.04 -27.81
C GLY A 452 -20.98 -30.93 -26.58
N THR A 453 -20.61 -30.42 -25.41
CA THR A 453 -20.68 -31.16 -24.13
C THR A 453 -22.12 -31.31 -23.62
N ASP A 454 -22.83 -30.21 -23.38
CA ASP A 454 -24.10 -30.20 -22.65
C ASP A 454 -25.31 -30.62 -23.51
N PHE A 455 -25.26 -30.44 -24.85
CA PHE A 455 -26.39 -30.72 -25.75
C PHE A 455 -26.14 -31.92 -26.66
N LEU A 456 -24.94 -32.01 -27.25
CA LEU A 456 -24.58 -33.11 -28.16
C LEU A 456 -23.99 -34.32 -27.43
N ASN A 457 -23.78 -34.24 -26.11
CA ASN A 457 -23.20 -35.29 -25.27
C ASN A 457 -21.84 -35.79 -25.78
N MET A 458 -21.04 -34.88 -26.35
CA MET A 458 -19.67 -35.17 -26.79
C MET A 458 -18.73 -35.25 -25.57
N SER A 459 -17.64 -35.99 -25.69
CA SER A 459 -16.54 -35.91 -24.71
C SER A 459 -15.86 -34.54 -24.78
N ASP A 460 -15.14 -34.14 -23.72
CA ASP A 460 -14.42 -32.85 -23.71
C ASP A 460 -13.48 -32.70 -24.92
N ASP A 461 -12.79 -33.77 -25.32
CA ASP A 461 -11.93 -33.78 -26.51
C ASP A 461 -12.72 -33.54 -27.80
N ALA A 462 -13.80 -34.30 -28.00
CA ALA A 462 -14.64 -34.14 -29.18
C ALA A 462 -15.33 -32.77 -29.22
N ALA A 463 -15.70 -32.23 -28.05
CA ALA A 463 -16.30 -30.90 -27.94
C ALA A 463 -15.29 -29.77 -28.21
N LEU A 464 -14.02 -29.93 -27.82
CA LEU A 464 -12.96 -28.97 -28.16
C LEU A 464 -12.66 -28.99 -29.66
N GLU A 465 -12.56 -30.17 -30.28
CA GLU A 465 -12.43 -30.30 -31.73
C GLU A 465 -13.63 -29.71 -32.47
N PHE A 466 -14.83 -29.96 -31.96
CA PHE A 466 -16.06 -29.37 -32.47
C PHE A 466 -16.04 -27.83 -32.37
N ALA A 467 -15.61 -27.28 -31.23
CA ALA A 467 -15.48 -25.83 -31.07
C ALA A 467 -14.44 -25.23 -32.03
N LEU A 468 -13.29 -25.89 -32.22
CA LEU A 468 -12.25 -25.45 -33.16
C LEU A 468 -12.72 -25.46 -34.62
N THR A 469 -13.45 -26.50 -35.03
CA THR A 469 -13.93 -26.64 -36.41
C THR A 469 -15.05 -25.66 -36.74
N THR A 470 -15.97 -25.43 -35.80
CA THR A 470 -17.16 -24.58 -36.02
C THR A 470 -16.87 -23.08 -35.93
N THR A 471 -15.79 -22.68 -35.28
CA THR A 471 -15.45 -21.24 -35.10
C THR A 471 -14.43 -20.71 -36.09
N ARG A 472 -13.71 -21.57 -36.81
CA ARG A 472 -12.79 -21.17 -37.87
C ARG A 472 -13.55 -20.73 -39.13
N PRO A 473 -12.96 -19.85 -39.96
CA PRO A 473 -13.50 -19.55 -41.28
C PRO A 473 -13.67 -20.83 -42.10
N LEU A 474 -14.80 -20.95 -42.79
CA LEU A 474 -15.09 -22.11 -43.63
C LEU A 474 -14.08 -22.21 -44.78
N ASP A 475 -13.38 -23.33 -44.86
CA ASP A 475 -12.56 -23.68 -46.02
C ASP A 475 -13.45 -24.09 -47.21
N ALA A 476 -12.83 -24.33 -48.37
CA ALA A 476 -13.56 -24.68 -49.59
C ALA A 476 -14.44 -25.94 -49.43
N PHE A 477 -14.00 -26.89 -48.60
CA PHE A 477 -14.75 -28.11 -48.30
C PHE A 477 -15.97 -27.84 -47.41
N GLY A 478 -15.80 -27.06 -46.34
CA GLY A 478 -16.90 -26.62 -45.48
C GLY A 478 -17.95 -25.80 -46.26
N GLN A 479 -17.52 -24.96 -47.19
CA GLN A 479 -18.45 -24.21 -48.06
C GLN A 479 -19.26 -25.13 -48.98
N GLU A 480 -18.64 -26.17 -49.55
CA GLU A 480 -19.34 -27.16 -50.38
C GLU A 480 -20.39 -27.93 -49.56
N GLN A 481 -20.04 -28.33 -48.33
CA GLN A 481 -20.93 -29.05 -47.42
C GLN A 481 -22.13 -28.19 -46.97
N VAL A 482 -21.89 -26.93 -46.60
CA VAL A 482 -22.97 -25.97 -46.30
C VAL A 482 -23.87 -25.77 -47.52
N THR A 483 -23.30 -25.65 -48.71
CA THR A 483 -24.09 -25.45 -49.94
C THR A 483 -25.00 -26.64 -50.23
N LYS A 484 -24.52 -27.88 -50.02
CA LYS A 484 -25.31 -29.10 -50.20
C LYS A 484 -26.48 -29.19 -49.21
N LEU A 485 -26.26 -28.82 -47.94
CA LEU A 485 -27.23 -28.98 -46.87
C LEU A 485 -28.06 -27.70 -46.59
N ARG A 486 -27.80 -26.61 -47.32
CA ARG A 486 -28.48 -25.32 -47.13
C ARG A 486 -30.00 -25.42 -47.24
N ASN A 487 -30.50 -26.13 -48.25
CA ASN A 487 -31.94 -26.28 -48.46
C ASN A 487 -32.61 -27.05 -47.31
N GLU A 488 -31.90 -28.01 -46.72
CA GLU A 488 -32.38 -28.77 -45.55
C GLU A 488 -32.37 -27.89 -44.30
N ILE A 489 -31.32 -27.08 -44.08
CA ILE A 489 -31.26 -26.10 -42.98
C ILE A 489 -32.41 -25.09 -43.10
N ASP A 490 -32.62 -24.52 -44.29
CA ASP A 490 -33.68 -23.53 -44.53
C ASP A 490 -35.08 -24.15 -44.38
N SER A 491 -35.25 -25.42 -44.76
CA SER A 491 -36.49 -26.19 -44.57
C SER A 491 -36.76 -26.47 -43.09
N GLU A 492 -35.78 -26.98 -42.34
CA GLU A 492 -35.93 -27.24 -40.91
C GLU A 492 -36.17 -25.95 -40.12
N LEU A 493 -35.47 -24.86 -40.48
CA LEU A 493 -35.70 -23.54 -39.90
C LEU A 493 -37.09 -23.00 -40.23
N GLY A 494 -37.61 -23.26 -41.44
CA GLY A 494 -38.98 -22.96 -41.82
C GLY A 494 -40.00 -23.73 -40.98
N ASN A 495 -39.78 -25.04 -40.78
CA ASN A 495 -40.63 -25.88 -39.95
C ASN A 495 -40.63 -25.40 -38.48
N LEU A 496 -39.46 -25.10 -37.94
CA LEU A 496 -39.29 -24.60 -36.57
C LEU A 496 -39.93 -23.20 -36.40
N ALA A 497 -39.79 -22.33 -37.41
CA ALA A 497 -40.46 -21.02 -37.46
C ALA A 497 -41.99 -21.10 -37.47
N THR A 498 -42.58 -22.18 -37.98
CA THR A 498 -44.04 -22.37 -37.96
C THR A 498 -44.56 -22.96 -36.64
N GLN A 499 -43.67 -23.41 -35.74
CA GLN A 499 -44.06 -23.85 -34.41
C GLN A 499 -44.29 -22.63 -33.51
N LYS A 500 -45.57 -22.38 -33.18
CA LYS A 500 -45.93 -21.33 -32.21
C LYS A 500 -45.13 -21.50 -30.92
N GLY A 501 -44.58 -20.39 -30.42
CA GLY A 501 -43.82 -20.38 -29.17
C GLY A 501 -42.43 -21.03 -29.25
N TRP A 502 -41.85 -21.20 -30.44
CA TRP A 502 -40.49 -21.75 -30.62
C TRP A 502 -39.44 -21.07 -29.72
N PHE A 503 -39.51 -19.74 -29.55
CA PHE A 503 -38.64 -19.02 -28.61
C PHE A 503 -39.23 -18.83 -27.20
N GLY A 504 -40.45 -19.29 -26.94
CA GLY A 504 -41.07 -19.36 -25.62
C GLY A 504 -41.35 -17.99 -24.99
N PHE A 505 -41.80 -17.01 -25.77
CA PHE A 505 -42.33 -15.76 -25.24
C PHE A 505 -43.68 -16.02 -24.57
N ASP A 506 -43.97 -15.32 -23.47
CA ASP A 506 -45.16 -15.54 -22.62
C ASP A 506 -46.51 -15.36 -23.36
N HIS A 507 -46.46 -14.88 -24.60
CA HIS A 507 -47.57 -14.82 -25.55
C HIS A 507 -47.09 -15.46 -26.85
N ASP A 508 -47.91 -16.31 -27.48
CA ASP A 508 -47.65 -17.19 -28.65
C ASP A 508 -47.09 -16.55 -29.96
N SER A 509 -46.35 -15.43 -29.89
CA SER A 509 -45.82 -14.66 -31.02
C SER A 509 -44.30 -14.76 -31.15
N ASP A 510 -43.82 -14.75 -32.39
CA ASP A 510 -42.41 -14.62 -32.76
C ASP A 510 -41.81 -13.29 -32.28
N PRO A 511 -40.48 -13.19 -32.10
CA PRO A 511 -39.85 -11.93 -31.71
C PRO A 511 -40.05 -10.87 -32.79
N THR A 512 -40.26 -9.60 -32.43
CA THR A 512 -40.55 -8.56 -33.44
C THR A 512 -39.42 -8.40 -34.47
N ASN A 513 -38.18 -8.67 -34.07
CA ASN A 513 -37.03 -8.69 -34.96
C ASN A 513 -36.72 -10.09 -35.53
N PHE A 514 -37.75 -10.88 -35.81
CA PHE A 514 -37.66 -12.27 -36.26
C PHE A 514 -36.68 -12.48 -37.43
N SER A 515 -36.68 -11.60 -38.43
CA SER A 515 -35.78 -11.72 -39.59
C SER A 515 -34.30 -11.70 -39.20
N THR A 516 -33.91 -10.86 -38.24
CA THR A 516 -32.55 -10.77 -37.70
C THR A 516 -32.19 -12.00 -36.88
N VAL A 517 -33.11 -12.45 -36.02
CA VAL A 517 -32.92 -13.66 -35.21
C VAL A 517 -32.76 -14.89 -36.11
N LYS A 518 -33.63 -15.03 -37.12
CA LYS A 518 -33.58 -16.11 -38.11
C LYS A 518 -32.22 -16.15 -38.81
N ALA A 519 -31.73 -15.02 -39.29
CA ALA A 519 -30.43 -14.94 -39.97
C ALA A 519 -29.27 -15.42 -39.07
N LYS A 520 -29.28 -15.05 -37.78
CA LYS A 520 -28.28 -15.52 -36.81
C LYS A 520 -28.36 -17.02 -36.56
N VAL A 521 -29.57 -17.56 -36.38
CA VAL A 521 -29.78 -19.01 -36.23
C VAL A 521 -29.28 -19.75 -37.47
N THR A 522 -29.59 -19.27 -38.68
CA THR A 522 -29.09 -19.85 -39.93
C THR A 522 -27.57 -19.90 -39.97
N GLN A 523 -26.90 -18.78 -39.67
CA GLN A 523 -25.43 -18.70 -39.69
C GLN A 523 -24.79 -19.67 -38.70
N LEU A 524 -25.34 -19.78 -37.49
CA LEU A 524 -24.82 -20.68 -36.47
C LEU A 524 -25.11 -22.16 -36.79
N ALA A 525 -26.30 -22.46 -37.33
CA ALA A 525 -26.65 -23.82 -37.78
C ALA A 525 -25.73 -24.30 -38.91
N GLN A 526 -25.40 -23.43 -39.87
CA GLN A 526 -24.45 -23.74 -40.94
C GLN A 526 -23.08 -24.12 -40.38
N LYS A 527 -22.59 -23.40 -39.36
CA LYS A 527 -21.34 -23.73 -38.67
C LYS A 527 -21.41 -25.09 -37.99
N PHE A 528 -22.50 -25.40 -37.28
CA PHE A 528 -22.67 -26.71 -36.62
C PHE A 528 -22.74 -27.88 -37.61
N VAL A 529 -23.35 -27.68 -38.78
CA VAL A 529 -23.37 -28.70 -39.86
C VAL A 529 -21.96 -28.99 -40.38
N VAL A 530 -21.10 -27.98 -40.48
CA VAL A 530 -19.68 -28.17 -40.86
C VAL A 530 -18.93 -28.94 -39.77
N GLY A 531 -19.29 -28.76 -38.50
CA GLY A 531 -18.82 -29.58 -37.39
C GLY A 531 -19.40 -31.00 -37.36
N GLY A 532 -20.14 -31.43 -38.38
CA GLY A 532 -20.67 -32.79 -38.52
C GLY A 532 -22.02 -33.03 -37.86
N VAL A 533 -22.73 -31.99 -37.42
CA VAL A 533 -24.06 -32.11 -36.80
C VAL A 533 -25.14 -32.20 -37.88
N GLU A 534 -26.11 -33.10 -37.70
CA GLU A 534 -27.25 -33.22 -38.62
C GLU A 534 -28.06 -31.90 -38.70
N PRO A 535 -28.57 -31.48 -39.87
CA PRO A 535 -29.22 -30.19 -40.07
C PRO A 535 -30.29 -29.84 -39.04
N LYS A 536 -31.17 -30.80 -38.70
CA LYS A 536 -32.22 -30.59 -37.69
C LYS A 536 -31.65 -30.27 -36.30
N LYS A 537 -30.70 -31.09 -35.82
CA LYS A 537 -30.05 -30.88 -34.52
C LYS A 537 -29.21 -29.61 -34.50
N ALA A 538 -28.60 -29.25 -35.64
CA ALA A 538 -27.84 -28.03 -35.81
C ALA A 538 -28.75 -26.79 -35.67
N VAL A 539 -29.95 -26.80 -36.28
CA VAL A 539 -30.93 -25.72 -36.15
C VAL A 539 -31.47 -25.64 -34.71
N GLU A 540 -31.77 -26.76 -34.05
CA GLU A 540 -32.19 -26.80 -32.65
C GLU A 540 -31.12 -26.24 -31.70
N ALA A 541 -29.87 -26.69 -31.83
CA ALA A 541 -28.74 -26.21 -31.04
C ALA A 541 -28.46 -24.72 -31.30
N ALA A 542 -28.50 -24.28 -32.56
CA ALA A 542 -28.28 -22.89 -32.93
C ALA A 542 -29.37 -21.97 -32.38
N SER A 543 -30.62 -22.40 -32.44
CA SER A 543 -31.75 -21.68 -31.84
C SER A 543 -31.58 -21.52 -30.33
N LYS A 544 -31.24 -22.61 -29.64
CA LYS A 544 -30.99 -22.59 -28.20
C LYS A 544 -29.85 -21.65 -27.83
N ALA A 545 -28.72 -21.73 -28.56
CA ALA A 545 -27.58 -20.85 -28.36
C ALA A 545 -27.95 -19.37 -28.58
N VAL A 546 -28.73 -19.04 -29.61
CA VAL A 546 -29.21 -17.67 -29.83
C VAL A 546 -30.13 -17.21 -28.70
N LYS A 547 -31.07 -18.07 -28.25
CA LYS A 547 -31.97 -17.79 -27.12
C LYS A 547 -31.22 -17.55 -25.81
N GLU A 548 -30.15 -18.30 -25.56
CA GLU A 548 -29.36 -18.20 -24.34
C GLU A 548 -28.43 -16.99 -24.33
N ASN A 549 -28.04 -16.49 -25.51
CA ASN A 549 -27.12 -15.37 -25.69
C ASN A 549 -27.80 -14.03 -26.02
N MET A 550 -29.12 -13.97 -26.09
CA MET A 550 -29.84 -12.71 -26.33
C MET A 550 -30.71 -12.35 -25.13
N THR A 551 -30.76 -11.06 -24.81
CA THR A 551 -31.67 -10.54 -23.79
C THR A 551 -32.99 -10.17 -24.45
N VAL A 552 -34.11 -10.49 -23.82
CA VAL A 552 -35.44 -10.16 -24.35
C VAL A 552 -35.99 -8.94 -23.63
N HIS A 553 -36.52 -7.98 -24.39
CA HIS A 553 -37.29 -6.85 -23.85
C HIS A 553 -38.51 -6.61 -24.74
N ASN A 554 -39.70 -6.66 -24.13
CA ASN A 554 -40.99 -6.41 -24.77
C ASN A 554 -41.10 -7.04 -26.18
N GLY A 555 -40.94 -8.36 -26.28
CA GLY A 555 -41.02 -9.12 -27.53
C GLY A 555 -39.83 -8.96 -28.50
N THR A 556 -38.83 -8.13 -28.19
CA THR A 556 -37.64 -7.93 -29.04
C THR A 556 -36.42 -8.64 -28.46
N MET A 557 -35.68 -9.37 -29.30
CA MET A 557 -34.39 -9.96 -28.93
C MET A 557 -33.26 -8.97 -29.14
N LEU A 558 -32.52 -8.65 -28.07
CA LEU A 558 -31.47 -7.65 -28.06
C LEU A 558 -30.11 -8.33 -28.15
N ASP A 559 -29.35 -7.93 -29.17
CA ASP A 559 -27.92 -8.19 -29.22
C ASP A 559 -27.18 -7.04 -28.53
N LEU A 560 -26.68 -7.31 -27.34
CA LEU A 560 -26.04 -6.29 -26.53
C LEU A 560 -24.59 -5.99 -26.95
N ASN A 561 -24.05 -6.62 -28.00
CA ASN A 561 -22.74 -6.29 -28.59
C ASN A 561 -21.59 -6.13 -27.57
N GLY A 562 -21.58 -6.96 -26.52
CA GLY A 562 -20.53 -6.90 -25.51
C GLY A 562 -20.75 -5.92 -24.35
N LEU A 563 -21.97 -5.38 -24.19
CA LEU A 563 -22.32 -4.53 -23.06
C LEU A 563 -22.63 -5.35 -21.79
N ASP A 564 -22.07 -4.96 -20.64
CA ASP A 564 -22.41 -5.55 -19.34
C ASP A 564 -23.72 -4.93 -18.82
N VAL A 565 -24.84 -5.62 -19.02
CA VAL A 565 -26.13 -5.15 -18.52
C VAL A 565 -26.53 -5.84 -17.22
N PRO A 566 -27.33 -5.20 -16.34
CA PRO A 566 -27.85 -5.83 -15.13
C PRO A 566 -28.66 -7.11 -15.40
N ASP A 567 -28.81 -7.99 -14.40
CA ASP A 567 -29.59 -9.24 -14.55
C ASP A 567 -31.08 -8.98 -14.81
N GLN A 568 -31.64 -7.96 -14.15
CA GLN A 568 -33.01 -7.48 -14.38
C GLN A 568 -33.05 -6.35 -15.41
N PHE A 569 -32.20 -6.44 -16.45
CA PHE A 569 -32.17 -5.44 -17.52
C PHE A 569 -33.55 -5.08 -18.07
N PRO A 570 -34.48 -6.04 -18.34
CA PRO A 570 -35.80 -5.69 -18.86
C PRO A 570 -36.59 -4.79 -17.92
N GLU A 571 -36.68 -5.14 -16.63
CA GLU A 571 -37.41 -4.34 -15.63
C GLU A 571 -36.82 -2.94 -15.44
N ALA A 572 -35.49 -2.83 -15.50
CA ALA A 572 -34.80 -1.54 -15.39
C ALA A 572 -35.01 -0.68 -16.65
N VAL A 573 -35.18 -1.30 -17.82
CA VAL A 573 -35.55 -0.61 -19.06
C VAL A 573 -37.01 -0.16 -19.00
N ASP A 574 -37.93 -0.98 -18.50
CA ASP A 574 -39.35 -0.60 -18.34
C ASP A 574 -39.47 0.67 -17.47
N GLU A 575 -38.78 0.70 -16.33
CA GLU A 575 -38.76 1.88 -15.47
C GLU A 575 -38.06 3.07 -16.13
N ALA A 576 -36.99 2.86 -16.91
CA ALA A 576 -36.34 3.92 -17.67
C ALA A 576 -37.26 4.50 -18.76
N LEU A 577 -38.05 3.67 -19.44
CA LEU A 577 -39.04 4.08 -20.42
C LEU A 577 -40.19 4.86 -19.76
N ALA A 578 -40.66 4.40 -18.60
CA ALA A 578 -41.67 5.12 -17.81
C ALA A 578 -41.16 6.50 -17.36
N GLN A 579 -39.92 6.60 -16.88
CA GLN A 579 -39.29 7.87 -16.52
C GLN A 579 -39.10 8.78 -17.75
N PHE A 580 -38.71 8.22 -18.89
CA PHE A 580 -38.58 8.96 -20.14
C PHE A 580 -39.93 9.55 -20.59
N ILE A 581 -41.00 8.76 -20.56
CA ILE A 581 -42.37 9.20 -20.90
C ILE A 581 -42.83 10.29 -19.94
N ALA A 582 -42.65 10.10 -18.63
CA ALA A 582 -43.03 11.10 -17.63
C ALA A 582 -42.28 12.43 -17.81
N ALA A 583 -41.01 12.37 -18.23
CA ALA A 583 -40.20 13.55 -18.51
C ALA A 583 -40.51 14.22 -19.88
N ASN A 584 -41.17 13.51 -20.80
CA ASN A 584 -41.45 13.98 -22.16
C ASN A 584 -42.94 13.78 -22.54
N PRO A 585 -43.89 14.44 -21.84
CA PRO A 585 -45.32 14.21 -22.02
C PRO A 585 -45.82 14.51 -23.45
N LYS A 586 -45.18 15.44 -24.17
CA LYS A 586 -45.53 15.77 -25.56
C LYS A 586 -45.16 14.68 -26.56
N VAL A 587 -44.30 13.73 -26.18
CA VAL A 587 -44.00 12.56 -27.02
C VAL A 587 -45.22 11.65 -27.05
N VAL A 588 -45.78 11.31 -25.88
CA VAL A 588 -47.01 10.50 -25.75
C VAL A 588 -48.19 11.15 -26.46
N GLU A 589 -48.38 12.47 -26.30
CA GLU A 589 -49.47 13.18 -27.00
C GLU A 589 -49.34 13.13 -28.52
N ARG A 590 -48.11 13.12 -29.07
CA ARG A 590 -47.87 13.12 -30.53
C ARG A 590 -47.91 11.73 -31.13
N SER A 591 -47.43 10.72 -30.39
CA SER A 591 -47.25 9.37 -30.90
C SER A 591 -48.35 8.40 -30.46
N GLY A 592 -49.08 8.72 -29.38
CA GLY A 592 -50.12 7.85 -28.82
C GLY A 592 -49.60 6.57 -28.17
N PHE A 593 -48.30 6.48 -27.89
CA PHE A 593 -47.66 5.28 -27.35
C PHE A 593 -47.69 5.26 -25.82
N GLU A 594 -48.01 4.11 -25.25
CA GLU A 594 -47.80 3.78 -23.84
C GLU A 594 -46.42 3.14 -23.63
N PRO A 595 -45.89 3.07 -22.38
CA PRO A 595 -44.60 2.41 -22.12
C PRO A 595 -44.53 0.98 -22.67
N GLU A 596 -45.66 0.27 -22.68
CA GLU A 596 -45.80 -1.11 -23.17
C GLU A 596 -45.75 -1.23 -24.70
N ASP A 597 -45.91 -0.13 -25.43
CA ASP A 597 -45.78 -0.09 -26.89
C ASP A 597 -44.33 0.16 -27.33
N LEU A 598 -43.44 0.44 -26.37
CA LEU A 598 -42.06 0.82 -26.64
C LEU A 598 -41.10 -0.31 -26.31
N THR A 599 -40.04 -0.40 -27.11
CA THR A 599 -38.90 -1.25 -26.80
C THR A 599 -37.61 -0.48 -27.07
N VAL A 600 -36.48 -1.08 -26.72
CA VAL A 600 -35.16 -0.48 -26.90
C VAL A 600 -34.35 -1.30 -27.89
N VAL A 601 -33.54 -0.64 -28.69
CA VAL A 601 -32.59 -1.31 -29.59
C VAL A 601 -31.22 -0.64 -29.41
N PRO A 602 -30.13 -1.41 -29.28
CA PRO A 602 -28.80 -0.82 -29.17
C PRO A 602 -28.48 0.00 -30.42
N VAL A 603 -27.90 1.18 -30.21
CA VAL A 603 -27.40 2.00 -31.33
C VAL A 603 -26.18 1.27 -31.91
N GLY A 604 -26.19 0.94 -33.20
CA GLY A 604 -25.14 0.12 -33.82
C GLY A 604 -23.74 0.76 -33.80
N GLY A 605 -22.71 -0.09 -33.70
CA GLY A 605 -21.27 0.26 -33.75
C GLY A 605 -20.54 0.14 -32.40
N ASP A 606 -19.23 -0.10 -32.44
CA ASP A 606 -18.32 -0.18 -31.27
C ASP A 606 -18.29 1.11 -30.41
N VAL A 607 -18.85 2.21 -30.94
CA VAL A 607 -18.82 3.57 -30.37
C VAL A 607 -20.11 3.92 -29.61
N SER A 608 -21.09 3.02 -29.54
CA SER A 608 -22.39 3.35 -28.93
C SER A 608 -22.29 3.66 -27.43
N GLY A 609 -21.26 3.19 -26.74
CA GLY A 609 -21.01 3.49 -25.33
C GLY A 609 -22.14 3.04 -24.39
N GLY A 610 -22.95 2.05 -24.80
CA GLY A 610 -24.11 1.60 -24.04
C GLY A 610 -25.36 2.47 -24.24
N ARG A 611 -25.55 3.04 -25.43
CA ARG A 611 -26.75 3.81 -25.79
C ARG A 611 -27.78 2.93 -26.50
N PHE A 612 -29.04 3.07 -26.09
CA PHE A 612 -30.18 2.35 -26.66
C PHE A 612 -31.20 3.33 -27.21
N LYS A 613 -31.54 3.23 -28.49
CA LYS A 613 -32.63 4.01 -29.08
C LYS A 613 -33.97 3.44 -28.61
N ILE A 614 -34.91 4.32 -28.30
CA ILE A 614 -36.30 3.94 -28.03
C ILE A 614 -37.01 3.81 -29.37
N VAL A 615 -37.69 2.69 -29.59
CA VAL A 615 -38.38 2.37 -30.84
C VAL A 615 -39.77 1.82 -30.54
N ASP A 616 -40.64 1.88 -31.55
CA ASP A 616 -41.92 1.19 -31.54
C ASP A 616 -41.71 -0.34 -31.50
N ARG A 617 -42.41 -1.02 -30.60
CA ARG A 617 -42.38 -2.48 -30.46
C ARG A 617 -42.83 -3.19 -31.72
N GLU A 618 -43.86 -2.69 -32.41
CA GLU A 618 -44.40 -3.31 -33.63
C GLU A 618 -43.50 -3.04 -34.85
N ASN A 619 -42.72 -1.94 -34.80
CA ASN A 619 -41.80 -1.58 -35.87
C ASN A 619 -40.48 -1.02 -35.34
N VAL A 620 -39.56 -1.93 -34.99
CA VAL A 620 -38.22 -1.63 -34.45
C VAL A 620 -37.32 -0.77 -35.37
N ALA A 621 -37.72 -0.53 -36.62
CA ALA A 621 -37.03 0.38 -37.53
C ALA A 621 -37.36 1.86 -37.24
N VAL A 622 -38.51 2.16 -36.65
CA VAL A 622 -38.97 3.52 -36.37
C VAL A 622 -38.48 3.96 -35.00
N ALA A 623 -37.56 4.93 -34.97
CA ALA A 623 -37.09 5.52 -33.74
C ALA A 623 -38.05 6.59 -33.23
N LEU A 624 -38.26 6.61 -31.93
CA LEU A 624 -38.99 7.68 -31.27
C LEU A 624 -38.11 8.93 -31.18
N HIS A 625 -38.72 10.11 -31.26
CA HIS A 625 -38.02 11.39 -31.12
C HIS A 625 -38.45 12.09 -29.82
N ASN A 626 -37.49 12.73 -29.13
CA ASN A 626 -37.76 13.49 -27.92
C ASN A 626 -38.45 14.84 -28.21
N ASP A 627 -38.69 15.65 -27.18
CA ASP A 627 -39.28 16.98 -27.32
C ASP A 627 -38.46 17.95 -28.19
N ARG A 628 -37.16 17.70 -28.35
CA ARG A 628 -36.24 18.45 -29.21
C ARG A 628 -36.12 17.90 -30.64
N GLN A 629 -36.94 16.91 -31.01
CA GLN A 629 -36.89 16.18 -32.28
C GLN A 629 -35.59 15.37 -32.52
N GLU A 630 -34.79 15.16 -31.49
CA GLU A 630 -33.64 14.25 -31.56
C GLU A 630 -34.11 12.82 -31.30
N VAL A 631 -33.38 11.82 -31.82
CA VAL A 631 -33.68 10.41 -31.52
C VAL A 631 -33.62 10.18 -30.01
N ALA A 632 -34.70 9.64 -29.45
CA ALA A 632 -34.82 9.33 -28.05
C ALA A 632 -33.89 8.16 -27.70
N VAL A 633 -33.05 8.35 -26.69
CA VAL A 633 -32.02 7.39 -26.28
C VAL A 633 -32.00 7.25 -24.77
N ILE A 634 -31.93 6.02 -24.30
CA ILE A 634 -31.63 5.66 -22.91
C ILE A 634 -30.18 5.19 -22.84
N THR A 635 -29.47 5.55 -21.77
CA THR A 635 -28.10 5.09 -21.58
C THR A 635 -28.03 3.92 -20.59
N LEU A 636 -27.02 3.07 -20.74
CA LEU A 636 -26.75 1.97 -19.82
C LEU A 636 -26.49 2.47 -18.40
N LYS A 637 -25.96 3.68 -18.26
CA LYS A 637 -25.80 4.36 -16.98
C LYS A 637 -27.16 4.56 -16.29
N ASP A 638 -28.14 5.09 -17.01
CA ASP A 638 -29.48 5.33 -16.45
C ASP A 638 -30.13 4.02 -16.00
N ILE A 639 -30.02 2.98 -16.84
CA ILE A 639 -30.52 1.63 -16.55
C ILE A 639 -29.84 1.05 -15.30
N ARG A 640 -28.51 1.19 -15.17
CA ARG A 640 -27.78 0.72 -13.98
C ARG A 640 -28.14 1.50 -12.72
N ASN A 641 -28.35 2.82 -12.81
CA ASN A 641 -28.74 3.64 -11.68
C ASN A 641 -30.12 3.24 -11.14
N ILE A 642 -31.08 3.03 -12.04
CA ILE A 642 -32.41 2.51 -11.72
C ILE A 642 -32.29 1.13 -11.05
N TRP A 643 -31.53 0.22 -11.66
CA TRP A 643 -31.31 -1.11 -11.11
C TRP A 643 -30.65 -1.10 -9.73
N ASN A 644 -29.60 -0.30 -9.53
CA ASN A 644 -28.89 -0.17 -8.26
C ASN A 644 -29.83 0.36 -7.17
N LYS A 645 -30.68 1.34 -7.51
CA LYS A 645 -31.68 1.88 -6.59
C LYS A 645 -32.68 0.79 -6.19
N LYS A 646 -33.26 0.07 -7.17
CA LYS A 646 -34.21 -1.01 -6.93
C LYS A 646 -33.60 -2.14 -6.10
N THR A 647 -32.36 -2.54 -6.41
CA THR A 647 -31.65 -3.58 -5.66
C THR A 647 -31.41 -3.18 -4.20
N LYS A 648 -31.08 -1.90 -3.95
CA LYS A 648 -30.94 -1.36 -2.59
C LYS A 648 -32.29 -1.32 -1.87
N ASP A 649 -33.35 -0.90 -2.55
CA ASP A 649 -34.70 -0.88 -1.99
C ASP A 649 -35.19 -2.29 -1.64
N ASP A 650 -34.98 -3.27 -2.53
CA ASP A 650 -35.31 -4.69 -2.29
C ASP A 650 -34.48 -5.29 -1.15
N ALA A 651 -33.17 -5.01 -1.10
CA ALA A 651 -32.31 -5.45 0.00
C ALA A 651 -32.76 -4.83 1.32
N ARG A 652 -33.17 -3.57 1.31
CA ARG A 652 -33.70 -2.87 2.48
C ARG A 652 -35.05 -3.44 2.92
N VAL A 653 -35.95 -3.75 1.99
CA VAL A 653 -37.23 -4.41 2.29
C VAL A 653 -36.99 -5.77 2.93
N LYS A 654 -36.08 -6.60 2.38
CA LYS A 654 -35.70 -7.89 2.98
C LYS A 654 -35.08 -7.72 4.37
N LEU A 655 -34.16 -6.78 4.54
CA LEU A 655 -33.55 -6.48 5.84
C LEU A 655 -34.61 -6.04 6.87
N ARG A 656 -35.57 -5.21 6.45
CA ARG A 656 -36.70 -4.81 7.28
C ARG A 656 -37.57 -5.99 7.65
N GLU A 657 -37.86 -6.90 6.72
CA GLU A 657 -38.61 -8.12 6.98
C GLU A 657 -37.87 -9.07 7.95
N ASP A 658 -36.56 -9.24 7.77
CA ASP A 658 -35.73 -10.03 8.69
C ASP A 658 -35.70 -9.40 10.10
N ASN A 659 -35.47 -8.09 10.18
CA ASN A 659 -35.50 -7.35 11.44
C ASN A 659 -36.89 -7.37 12.07
N PHE A 660 -37.95 -7.35 11.25
CA PHE A 660 -39.33 -7.51 11.70
C PHE A 660 -39.53 -8.84 12.39
N ASN A 661 -39.24 -9.92 11.68
CA ASN A 661 -39.42 -11.28 12.14
C ASN A 661 -38.60 -11.54 13.41
N ASN A 662 -37.35 -11.10 13.43
CA ASN A 662 -36.50 -11.16 14.62
C ASN A 662 -37.08 -10.36 15.80
N SER A 663 -37.59 -9.16 15.54
CA SER A 663 -38.20 -8.30 16.59
C SER A 663 -39.48 -8.90 17.15
N VAL A 664 -40.36 -9.42 16.30
CA VAL A 664 -41.58 -10.15 16.67
C VAL A 664 -41.22 -11.35 17.54
N GLN A 665 -40.24 -12.16 17.10
CA GLN A 665 -39.81 -13.36 17.83
C GLN A 665 -39.18 -13.03 19.19
N GLN A 666 -38.28 -12.03 19.26
CA GLN A 666 -37.65 -11.62 20.50
C GLN A 666 -38.65 -11.05 21.51
N LYS A 667 -39.61 -10.24 21.05
CA LYS A 667 -40.66 -9.67 21.91
C LYS A 667 -41.78 -10.67 22.21
N GLY A 668 -41.83 -11.78 21.49
CA GLY A 668 -42.88 -12.79 21.60
C GLY A 668 -44.26 -12.26 21.22
N PHE A 669 -44.31 -11.29 20.30
CA PHE A 669 -45.57 -10.75 19.78
C PHE A 669 -46.20 -11.75 18.82
N VAL A 670 -47.53 -11.76 18.78
CA VAL A 670 -48.29 -12.61 17.88
C VAL A 670 -49.35 -11.79 17.17
N TYR A 671 -49.53 -12.05 15.87
CA TYR A 671 -50.59 -11.43 15.10
C TYR A 671 -51.91 -12.12 15.37
N ALA A 672 -52.93 -11.37 15.79
CA ALA A 672 -54.22 -11.93 16.14
C ALA A 672 -55.38 -10.99 15.80
N VAL A 673 -56.56 -11.62 15.65
CA VAL A 673 -57.83 -10.96 15.32
C VAL A 673 -58.70 -10.84 16.56
N ASP A 674 -59.15 -9.65 16.88
CA ASP A 674 -59.99 -9.38 18.05
C ASP A 674 -61.48 -9.67 17.78
N THR A 675 -62.36 -9.47 18.76
CA THR A 675 -63.81 -9.74 18.64
C THR A 675 -64.54 -8.82 17.66
N ASP A 676 -64.04 -7.59 17.48
CA ASP A 676 -64.55 -6.60 16.53
C ASP A 676 -63.98 -6.80 15.10
N GLY A 677 -63.17 -7.84 14.88
CA GLY A 677 -62.50 -8.11 13.61
C GLY A 677 -61.24 -7.26 13.38
N SER A 678 -60.86 -6.39 14.32
CA SER A 678 -59.61 -5.65 14.25
C SER A 678 -58.42 -6.61 14.36
N LYS A 679 -57.37 -6.34 13.58
CA LYS A 679 -56.15 -7.13 13.56
C LYS A 679 -55.01 -6.33 14.16
N GLY A 680 -54.16 -6.97 14.95
CA GLY A 680 -53.03 -6.31 15.57
C GLY A 680 -52.00 -7.27 16.14
N TRP A 681 -50.81 -6.74 16.42
CA TRP A 681 -49.75 -7.48 17.09
C TRP A 681 -49.97 -7.41 18.60
N ILE A 682 -50.01 -8.54 19.26
CA ILE A 682 -50.37 -8.62 20.67
C ILE A 682 -49.24 -9.28 21.45
N ASP A 683 -48.93 -8.75 22.63
CA ASP A 683 -48.17 -9.50 23.62
C ASP A 683 -49.11 -10.49 24.32
N PRO A 684 -48.96 -11.81 24.13
CA PRO A 684 -49.85 -12.79 24.73
C PRO A 684 -49.78 -12.83 26.26
N LYS A 685 -48.73 -12.26 26.89
CA LYS A 685 -48.63 -12.17 28.37
C LYS A 685 -49.44 -11.00 28.91
N SER A 686 -49.25 -9.80 28.38
CA SER A 686 -49.91 -8.58 28.87
C SER A 686 -51.25 -8.30 28.20
N ARG A 687 -51.56 -8.97 27.09
CA ARG A 687 -52.70 -8.73 26.19
C ARG A 687 -52.72 -7.32 25.61
N GLU A 688 -51.63 -6.56 25.70
CA GLU A 688 -51.55 -5.23 25.09
C GLU A 688 -51.41 -5.35 23.58
N VAL A 689 -52.12 -4.48 22.86
CA VAL A 689 -52.04 -4.38 21.39
C VAL A 689 -50.95 -3.37 21.02
N TYR A 690 -50.11 -3.77 20.09
CA TYR A 690 -49.00 -3.02 19.54
C TYR A 690 -49.22 -2.77 18.06
N GLU A 691 -48.81 -1.58 17.63
CA GLU A 691 -48.62 -1.23 16.22
C GLU A 691 -47.12 -1.08 15.98
N PHE A 692 -46.70 -1.29 14.73
CA PHE A 692 -45.33 -1.02 14.31
C PHE A 692 -45.31 0.02 13.20
N GLN A 693 -44.21 0.75 13.14
CA GLN A 693 -43.91 1.67 12.05
C GLN A 693 -42.43 1.56 11.70
N TYR A 694 -42.10 1.81 10.44
CA TYR A 694 -40.75 2.09 9.99
C TYR A 694 -40.61 3.59 9.78
N THR A 695 -39.49 4.18 10.17
CA THR A 695 -39.12 5.53 9.71
C THR A 695 -38.34 5.42 8.40
N GLU A 696 -38.11 6.54 7.71
CA GLU A 696 -37.22 6.57 6.53
C GLU A 696 -35.76 6.26 6.85
N LYS A 697 -35.35 6.27 8.13
CA LYS A 697 -33.96 6.05 8.55
C LYS A 697 -33.74 4.71 9.26
N ASP A 698 -34.79 4.14 9.85
CA ASP A 698 -34.68 2.91 10.63
C ASP A 698 -34.95 1.67 9.76
N ASP A 699 -34.13 0.64 9.98
CA ASP A 699 -34.30 -0.68 9.38
C ASP A 699 -34.95 -1.70 10.33
N ALA A 700 -35.16 -1.31 11.60
CA ALA A 700 -35.88 -2.09 12.59
C ALA A 700 -37.29 -1.50 12.87
N PRO A 701 -38.32 -2.32 13.11
CA PRO A 701 -39.64 -1.82 13.41
C PRO A 701 -39.69 -1.14 14.78
N ILE A 702 -40.26 0.05 14.83
CA ILE A 702 -40.56 0.74 16.08
C ILE A 702 -41.94 0.31 16.54
N TRP A 703 -41.98 -0.40 17.65
CA TRP A 703 -43.21 -0.89 18.26
C TRP A 703 -43.80 0.16 19.21
N LYS A 704 -45.05 0.56 18.97
CA LYS A 704 -45.79 1.51 19.80
C LYS A 704 -46.95 0.80 20.48
N LYS A 705 -47.06 0.99 21.79
CA LYS A 705 -48.26 0.58 22.55
C LYS A 705 -49.45 1.41 22.09
N THR A 706 -50.54 0.75 21.73
CA THR A 706 -51.79 1.43 21.36
C THR A 706 -52.61 1.87 22.57
N GLY A 707 -52.29 1.34 23.76
CA GLY A 707 -53.09 1.51 24.99
C GLY A 707 -54.35 0.63 25.03
N LYS A 708 -54.66 -0.11 23.95
CA LYS A 708 -55.75 -1.07 23.89
C LYS A 708 -55.28 -2.44 24.38
N ARG A 709 -56.23 -3.23 24.92
CA ARG A 709 -56.01 -4.62 25.31
C ARG A 709 -56.88 -5.53 24.46
N TYR A 710 -56.28 -6.63 24.01
CA TYR A 710 -56.94 -7.68 23.26
C TYR A 710 -58.09 -8.27 24.06
N SER A 711 -59.30 -8.26 23.51
CA SER A 711 -60.52 -8.52 24.29
C SER A 711 -60.81 -10.02 24.50
N ARG A 712 -60.37 -10.90 23.59
CA ARG A 712 -60.59 -12.36 23.75
C ARG A 712 -59.74 -12.96 24.87
N ALA A 713 -60.34 -13.90 25.61
CA ALA A 713 -59.66 -14.64 26.68
C ALA A 713 -58.49 -15.49 26.16
N VAL A 714 -58.52 -15.84 24.88
CA VAL A 714 -57.56 -16.69 24.19
C VAL A 714 -57.15 -15.99 22.89
N VAL A 715 -55.85 -15.96 22.61
CA VAL A 715 -55.31 -15.34 21.38
C VAL A 715 -55.62 -16.23 20.19
N VAL A 716 -56.26 -15.66 19.17
CA VAL A 716 -56.70 -16.37 17.97
C VAL A 716 -56.03 -15.75 16.74
N ASP A 717 -55.40 -16.58 15.92
CA ASP A 717 -54.77 -16.17 14.66
C ASP A 717 -55.79 -15.83 13.56
N ASP A 718 -55.29 -15.37 12.42
CA ASP A 718 -56.10 -15.00 11.24
C ASP A 718 -56.90 -16.16 10.63
N ASN A 719 -56.55 -17.41 10.94
CA ASN A 719 -57.21 -18.62 10.47
C ASN A 719 -58.19 -19.22 11.50
N GLY A 720 -58.42 -18.52 12.63
CA GLY A 720 -59.25 -19.02 13.71
C GLY A 720 -58.55 -20.05 14.62
N GLY A 721 -57.25 -20.27 14.42
CA GLY A 721 -56.41 -21.13 15.23
C GLY A 721 -56.10 -20.51 16.59
N THR A 722 -56.14 -21.32 17.65
CA THR A 722 -55.83 -20.87 19.00
C THR A 722 -54.33 -20.90 19.27
N ILE A 723 -53.78 -19.81 19.81
CA ILE A 723 -52.36 -19.65 20.13
C ILE A 723 -52.16 -19.87 21.65
N PHE A 724 -51.77 -21.08 22.05
CA PHE A 724 -51.46 -21.41 23.44
C PHE A 724 -49.96 -21.21 23.73
N LYS A 725 -49.62 -20.52 24.83
CA LYS A 725 -48.23 -20.42 25.30
C LYS A 725 -47.89 -21.68 26.11
N GLY A 726 -47.01 -22.54 25.59
CA GLY A 726 -46.49 -23.71 26.29
C GLY A 726 -46.35 -25.00 25.48
N PHE A 727 -46.78 -25.03 24.21
CA PHE A 727 -46.43 -26.12 23.31
C PHE A 727 -45.28 -25.65 22.41
N GLU A 728 -44.21 -26.44 22.36
CA GLU A 728 -43.06 -26.28 21.48
C GLU A 728 -43.52 -26.25 20.01
N ALA A 729 -43.87 -25.07 19.52
CA ALA A 729 -43.97 -24.77 18.09
C ALA A 729 -42.67 -24.11 17.57
N GLY A 730 -41.62 -24.13 18.39
CA GLY A 730 -40.34 -23.44 18.13
C GLY A 730 -39.35 -24.19 17.24
N GLU A 731 -39.59 -25.46 16.90
CA GLU A 731 -38.60 -26.24 16.11
C GLU A 731 -38.88 -26.34 14.61
N ASN A 732 -40.03 -25.90 14.09
CA ASN A 732 -40.37 -26.14 12.68
C ASN A 732 -40.57 -24.90 11.79
N TRP A 733 -40.27 -23.69 12.28
CA TRP A 733 -40.36 -22.47 11.45
C TRP A 733 -39.08 -21.65 11.37
N GLY A 734 -37.97 -22.16 11.90
CA GLY A 734 -36.65 -21.54 11.76
C GLY A 734 -35.73 -22.40 10.90
N ARG A 735 -35.49 -21.96 9.65
CA ARG A 735 -34.61 -22.54 8.60
C ARG A 735 -35.29 -23.54 7.66
N LEU A 736 -35.95 -23.01 6.64
CA LEU A 736 -36.07 -23.71 5.36
C LEU A 736 -35.23 -22.93 4.34
N ARG A 737 -34.10 -23.52 3.92
CA ARG A 737 -33.40 -23.04 2.72
C ARG A 737 -34.30 -23.34 1.51
N GLY A 738 -34.08 -22.69 0.36
CA GLY A 738 -34.94 -22.85 -0.82
C GLY A 738 -35.20 -24.30 -1.28
N SER A 739 -34.32 -25.25 -0.94
CA SER A 739 -34.51 -26.69 -1.16
C SER A 739 -35.61 -27.31 -0.28
N ASP A 740 -35.75 -26.86 0.96
CA ASP A 740 -36.63 -27.47 1.94
C ASP A 740 -38.08 -26.95 1.81
N LEU A 741 -38.24 -25.75 1.24
CA LEU A 741 -39.53 -25.17 0.84
C LEU A 741 -40.21 -25.98 -0.28
N LYS A 742 -39.42 -26.54 -1.20
CA LYS A 742 -39.94 -27.44 -2.25
C LYS A 742 -40.42 -28.76 -1.64
N ALA A 743 -39.62 -29.38 -0.78
CA ALA A 743 -39.99 -30.60 -0.07
C ALA A 743 -41.18 -30.42 0.89
N HIS A 744 -41.36 -29.22 1.45
CA HIS A 744 -42.53 -28.88 2.25
C HIS A 744 -43.77 -28.68 1.37
N ARG A 745 -43.66 -27.98 0.23
CA ARG A 745 -44.76 -27.85 -0.75
C ARG A 745 -45.22 -29.21 -1.28
N GLU A 746 -44.29 -30.12 -1.58
CA GLU A 746 -44.60 -31.49 -2.01
C GLU A 746 -45.29 -32.31 -0.90
N ARG A 747 -44.85 -32.17 0.36
CA ARG A 747 -45.52 -32.78 1.51
C ARG A 747 -46.93 -32.23 1.74
N MET A 748 -47.13 -30.91 1.63
CA MET A 748 -48.44 -30.27 1.76
C MET A 748 -49.39 -30.70 0.64
N LYS A 749 -48.88 -30.80 -0.60
CA LYS A 749 -49.66 -31.32 -1.73
C LYS A 749 -50.13 -32.75 -1.48
N LYS A 750 -49.22 -33.64 -1.04
CA LYS A 750 -49.56 -35.02 -0.68
C LYS A 750 -50.57 -35.10 0.47
N MET A 751 -50.47 -34.22 1.46
CA MET A 751 -51.41 -34.17 2.59
C MET A 751 -52.81 -33.70 2.15
N GLY A 752 -52.87 -32.77 1.18
CA GLY A 752 -54.11 -32.37 0.50
C GLY A 752 -54.74 -33.53 -0.27
N ASP A 753 -53.95 -34.23 -1.09
CA ASP A 753 -54.40 -35.39 -1.86
C ASP A 753 -54.93 -36.52 -0.94
N ASP A 754 -54.27 -36.79 0.18
CA ASP A 754 -54.71 -37.77 1.18
C ASP A 754 -56.00 -37.34 1.90
N HIS A 755 -56.17 -36.03 2.15
CA HIS A 755 -57.38 -35.49 2.75
C HIS A 755 -58.57 -35.58 1.80
N ASP A 756 -58.36 -35.29 0.52
CA ASP A 756 -59.36 -35.41 -0.54
C ASP A 756 -59.74 -36.88 -0.80
N ALA A 757 -58.77 -37.80 -0.76
CA ALA A 757 -59.04 -39.24 -0.84
C ALA A 757 -59.90 -39.71 0.34
N LYS A 758 -59.58 -39.31 1.57
CA LYS A 758 -60.39 -39.61 2.76
C LYS A 758 -61.77 -38.94 2.72
N ALA A 759 -61.87 -37.74 2.17
CA ALA A 759 -63.16 -37.07 1.96
C ALA A 759 -64.00 -37.82 0.93
N ALA A 760 -63.41 -38.32 -0.15
CA ALA A 760 -64.08 -39.14 -1.15
C ALA A 760 -64.55 -40.48 -0.58
N GLU A 761 -63.76 -41.14 0.28
CA GLU A 761 -64.18 -42.35 1.01
C GLU A 761 -65.33 -42.06 1.98
N ARG A 762 -65.27 -40.94 2.71
CA ARG A 762 -66.39 -40.50 3.57
C ARG A 762 -67.66 -40.21 2.76
N ARG A 763 -67.55 -39.59 1.58
CA ARG A 763 -68.69 -39.37 0.68
C ARG A 763 -69.28 -40.69 0.19
N LYS A 764 -68.44 -41.69 -0.15
CA LYS A 764 -68.91 -43.04 -0.50
C LYS A 764 -69.60 -43.74 0.67
N PHE A 765 -69.07 -43.61 1.88
CA PHE A 765 -69.65 -44.18 3.10
C PHE A 765 -70.98 -43.51 3.47
N TRP A 766 -71.06 -42.17 3.44
CA TRP A 766 -72.31 -41.47 3.73
C TRP A 766 -73.34 -41.66 2.61
N GLY A 767 -72.90 -41.73 1.35
CA GLY A 767 -73.76 -42.06 0.21
C GLY A 767 -74.30 -43.49 0.21
N SER A 768 -73.70 -44.42 0.96
CA SER A 768 -74.24 -45.78 1.14
C SER A 768 -75.18 -45.93 2.34
N ILE A 769 -75.15 -44.98 3.29
CA ILE A 769 -75.98 -44.99 4.51
C ILE A 769 -77.21 -44.07 4.37
N LEU A 770 -77.11 -42.97 3.63
CA LEU A 770 -78.22 -42.04 3.45
C LEU A 770 -79.07 -42.47 2.24
N PRO A 771 -80.36 -42.81 2.40
CA PRO A 771 -81.25 -43.00 1.26
C PRO A 771 -81.34 -41.70 0.48
N SER A 772 -81.04 -41.74 -0.82
CA SER A 772 -81.10 -40.59 -1.72
C SER A 772 -82.44 -39.87 -1.58
N ILE A 773 -82.43 -38.69 -0.97
CA ILE A 773 -83.62 -37.83 -0.91
C ILE A 773 -83.70 -37.13 -2.27
N LYS A 774 -84.62 -37.60 -3.11
CA LYS A 774 -84.99 -36.91 -4.35
C LYS A 774 -85.97 -35.79 -4.03
N ILE A 775 -85.62 -34.56 -4.38
CA ILE A 775 -86.57 -33.46 -4.49
C ILE A 775 -86.66 -33.13 -5.98
N GLY A 776 -87.71 -33.63 -6.64
CA GLY A 776 -87.85 -33.57 -8.09
C GLY A 776 -86.76 -34.36 -8.82
N ASP A 777 -86.22 -33.80 -9.91
CA ASP A 777 -85.20 -34.45 -10.74
C ASP A 777 -83.76 -34.30 -10.22
N LYS A 778 -83.56 -33.70 -9.03
CA LYS A 778 -82.24 -33.55 -8.42
C LYS A 778 -82.07 -34.44 -7.18
N VAL A 779 -80.95 -35.16 -7.17
CA VAL A 779 -80.44 -35.88 -6.00
C VAL A 779 -79.54 -34.92 -5.23
N LEU A 780 -79.89 -34.59 -3.99
CA LEU A 780 -79.05 -33.78 -3.09
C LEU A 780 -77.96 -34.67 -2.51
N ASN A 781 -76.79 -34.72 -3.14
CA ASN A 781 -75.59 -35.36 -2.56
C ASN A 781 -74.27 -34.65 -2.93
N ASP A 782 -74.33 -33.38 -3.31
CA ASP A 782 -73.14 -32.50 -3.44
C ASP A 782 -72.94 -31.66 -2.18
#